data_AF-A0A1F5B5J9-F1
#
_entry.id   AF-A0A1F5B5J9-F1
#
_cell.length_a   1.000
_cell.length_b   1.000
_cell.length_c   1.000
_cell.angle_alpha   90.00
_cell.angle_beta   90.00
_cell.angle_gamma   90.00
#
_symmetry.space_group_name_H-M   'P 1'
#
loop_
_entity.id
_entity.type
_entity.pdbx_description
1 polymer ?
#
loop_
_entity_poly.entity_id
_entity_poly.type
_entity_poly.pdbx_seq_one_letter_code
_entity_poly.pdbx_strand_id
1 'polypeptide(L)'
;MDIDAAAKTADEPLSNRLDNTAGNAKEMPRDAGGILVCSSVEHEKAPSLDLLCPGGASPEILIAAEQWSDGWPKNIRVRKSSDDGLTWPDTVVIGDGHPWTQPTLRRISDDAIGISFVKHRDGEDGDIYFARLSKDLVSDAEFPVAYSRAQQDNPAVASDYPAFSAPYVYVVYSEHEGAFHSIRFRVSRDLGASWSRAVTVASFSGPAGSVGETALAYDLDRGALYLAYTCPQGPSTGIAVSSSLSFGARWSTPVFVTAPDNWSETNPRIAATGGTVLVAYEHSAGAPGRDIGLAYSTSGGRLWTTGGPFASSAVDESAPDLRASKDPGPPRFFVSYVKDDAQVITVSCEASNPETWSAEQVVHDGISVVDGGPIAVLPMVDSQGEVSAGVAWSGPNPDYDVYFGSARLQSEPLADPRLSVEPTSGLTSTGIVGGPFSPVSKVYTLKNTDDGTLAWTAAKTQTWTTLSSTSGTLSAGATTTVTVSINTGANALAAGTYTDTISFRNTTNGRGNTNRAVSLTVNPPPGSLSVTPGDGLTSSGLVGGPFSPSSLAYTLQNTGGTAIAWTAAKTRTWTTLSSTSGTLSAGATATVTVSINSGANTLAAGTYTDTASFTNTTNGNGTTTRPVSLTVSASPVLSVTPDNRDVGVAAGTTTFDIANSGGWTMDWTAAVVAGGEWLFIQSGASGTDGGTVTLGFTANQTAWPRQGIVRVAAAGAAGSPKYVTVTQASGSVSLGLSGQRLVEKAWLIQRDYGKLTVTVDNPASIVVDVYVIYRKAGGQAYQILQQLEGSSVSGAQWSYNDAFLEPGTSYTYKIVALDALGNSAGESNEISI
;
A
#
# COMPACT_ATOMS: atom_id res chain seq x y z
N MET A 1 22.70 -27.65 74.15
CA MET A 1 21.91 -27.06 75.24
C MET A 1 21.48 -25.70 74.71
N ASP A 2 20.17 -25.53 74.55
CA ASP A 2 19.53 -24.33 74.00
C ASP A 2 20.15 -23.02 74.51
N ILE A 3 20.43 -22.11 73.58
CA ILE A 3 20.49 -20.68 73.85
C ILE A 3 19.71 -20.01 72.73
N ASP A 4 18.41 -20.26 72.73
CA ASP A 4 17.44 -19.56 71.91
C ASP A 4 17.07 -18.24 72.58
N ALA A 5 16.90 -17.22 71.75
CA ALA A 5 16.12 -16.01 71.98
C ALA A 5 16.44 -15.17 73.24
N ALA A 6 17.52 -14.38 73.17
CA ALA A 6 17.53 -13.08 73.84
C ALA A 6 16.93 -12.03 72.90
N ALA A 7 15.69 -11.64 73.18
CA ALA A 7 15.00 -10.54 72.51
C ALA A 7 15.86 -9.26 72.54
N LYS A 8 16.20 -8.75 71.35
CA LYS A 8 16.89 -7.46 71.17
C LYS A 8 15.86 -6.34 71.17
N THR A 9 15.36 -5.94 72.34
CA THR A 9 14.70 -4.63 72.49
C THR A 9 15.80 -3.59 72.68
N ALA A 10 16.08 -2.81 71.65
CA ALA A 10 16.80 -1.55 71.81
C ALA A 10 15.79 -0.48 72.23
N ASP A 11 16.03 0.15 73.38
CA ASP A 11 15.32 1.35 73.81
C ASP A 11 15.60 2.51 72.85
N GLU A 12 14.51 3.24 72.56
CA GLU A 12 14.34 4.60 72.01
C GLU A 12 15.50 5.21 71.20
N PRO A 13 15.37 5.36 69.86
CA PRO A 13 16.30 6.17 69.06
C PRO A 13 16.10 7.66 69.35
N LEU A 14 17.19 8.35 69.70
CA LEU A 14 17.30 9.81 69.58
C LEU A 14 17.48 10.17 68.10
N SER A 15 16.40 10.18 67.33
CA SER A 15 16.40 10.70 65.96
C SER A 15 15.22 11.65 65.81
N ASN A 16 15.52 12.96 65.75
CA ASN A 16 14.56 14.01 65.47
C ASN A 16 14.14 13.91 64.01
N ARG A 17 13.04 13.23 63.70
CA ARG A 17 12.50 13.17 62.34
C ARG A 17 11.11 13.78 62.27
N LEU A 18 10.97 14.78 61.41
CA LEU A 18 10.15 14.74 60.19
C LEU A 18 10.08 16.17 59.62
N ASP A 19 10.98 16.50 58.70
CA ASP A 19 10.71 17.61 57.80
C ASP A 19 9.95 17.09 56.57
N ASN A 20 8.68 17.49 56.51
CA ASN A 20 7.76 17.34 55.39
C ASN A 20 8.11 18.30 54.22
N THR A 21 9.39 18.55 53.94
CA THR A 21 9.78 19.40 52.81
C THR A 21 9.75 18.59 51.52
N ALA A 22 8.65 18.78 50.79
CA ALA A 22 8.57 18.46 49.37
C ALA A 22 9.65 19.27 48.61
N GLY A 23 10.83 18.70 48.45
CA GLY A 23 11.93 19.20 47.62
C GLY A 23 12.01 18.50 46.26
N ASN A 24 10.90 17.94 45.76
CA ASN A 24 10.87 17.25 44.48
C ASN A 24 10.35 18.19 43.38
N ALA A 25 11.17 19.13 42.93
CA ALA A 25 10.88 19.88 41.70
C ALA A 25 12.13 20.51 41.10
N LYS A 26 12.98 19.69 40.46
CA LYS A 26 13.92 20.15 39.46
C LYS A 26 13.55 19.45 38.15
N GLU A 27 13.11 20.22 37.15
CA GLU A 27 12.79 19.65 35.83
C GLU A 27 14.06 19.07 35.20
N MET A 28 13.98 17.82 34.76
CA MET A 28 15.08 17.16 34.05
C MET A 28 15.21 17.71 32.61
N PRO A 29 16.43 17.93 32.10
CA PRO A 29 16.67 17.93 30.67
C PRO A 29 16.34 16.54 30.13
N ARG A 30 15.51 16.48 29.08
CA ARG A 30 14.98 15.24 28.49
C ARG A 30 16.02 14.30 27.83
N ASP A 31 17.32 14.59 27.96
CA ASP A 31 18.39 13.94 27.19
C ASP A 31 19.58 13.40 28.04
N ALA A 32 19.48 13.32 29.37
CA ALA A 32 20.53 12.72 30.21
C ALA A 32 20.25 11.23 30.46
N GLY A 33 21.12 10.31 30.03
CA GLY A 33 20.90 8.86 30.05
C GLY A 33 20.82 8.17 31.43
N GLY A 34 20.63 8.89 32.54
CA GLY A 34 20.58 8.37 33.92
C GLY A 34 19.38 8.86 34.75
N ILE A 35 18.98 8.07 35.75
CA ILE A 35 17.88 8.36 36.67
C ILE A 35 18.44 9.08 37.90
N LEU A 36 17.92 10.27 38.21
CA LEU A 36 18.31 11.04 39.41
C LEU A 36 17.94 10.28 40.70
N VAL A 37 18.92 10.01 41.56
CA VAL A 37 18.76 9.25 42.81
C VAL A 37 18.83 10.13 44.04
N CYS A 38 19.91 10.89 44.23
CA CYS A 38 20.03 11.83 45.34
C CYS A 38 20.12 13.23 44.74
N SER A 39 19.22 14.13 45.14
CA SER A 39 19.32 15.55 44.81
C SER A 39 18.95 16.47 45.96
N SER A 40 19.78 17.45 46.26
CA SER A 40 19.50 18.44 47.30
C SER A 40 19.71 19.88 46.80
N VAL A 41 19.78 20.85 47.70
CA VAL A 41 20.11 22.24 47.33
C VAL A 41 21.63 22.40 47.14
N GLU A 42 22.39 21.45 47.67
CA GLU A 42 23.85 21.38 47.61
C GLU A 42 24.32 19.94 47.31
N HIS A 43 25.63 19.82 47.10
CA HIS A 43 26.30 18.68 46.48
C HIS A 43 26.07 17.35 47.22
N GLU A 44 25.88 16.24 46.50
CA GLU A 44 25.97 14.89 47.04
C GLU A 44 27.24 14.17 46.56
N LYS A 45 28.10 13.75 47.50
CA LYS A 45 29.43 13.16 47.22
C LYS A 45 29.64 11.82 47.92
N ALA A 46 30.72 11.14 47.54
CA ALA A 46 31.16 9.86 48.10
C ALA A 46 30.01 8.84 48.28
N PRO A 47 29.32 8.44 47.19
CA PRO A 47 28.29 7.45 47.32
C PRO A 47 28.84 6.12 47.87
N SER A 48 27.98 5.24 48.31
CA SER A 48 28.24 3.85 48.64
C SER A 48 27.04 3.05 48.22
N LEU A 49 27.25 1.87 47.66
CA LEU A 49 26.19 1.06 47.07
C LEU A 49 26.24 -0.37 47.61
N ASP A 50 25.08 -0.96 47.87
CA ASP A 50 24.93 -2.39 48.12
C ASP A 50 23.68 -2.92 47.40
N LEU A 51 23.79 -4.13 46.84
CA LEU A 51 22.70 -4.84 46.15
C LEU A 51 22.25 -6.02 46.99
N LEU A 52 20.95 -6.23 46.98
CA LEU A 52 20.25 -7.25 47.73
C LEU A 52 19.39 -8.03 46.75
N CYS A 53 19.55 -9.34 46.69
CA CYS A 53 18.71 -10.21 45.86
C CYS A 53 17.83 -11.06 46.79
N PRO A 54 16.59 -10.64 47.10
CA PRO A 54 15.67 -11.48 47.85
C PRO A 54 15.29 -12.66 46.95
N GLY A 55 15.40 -13.90 47.44
CA GLY A 55 15.25 -15.11 46.61
C GLY A 55 14.01 -15.10 45.71
N GLY A 56 14.19 -14.81 44.41
CA GLY A 56 13.14 -14.79 43.39
C GLY A 56 12.37 -13.47 43.21
N ALA A 57 12.74 -12.40 43.92
CA ALA A 57 12.18 -11.05 43.76
C ALA A 57 13.15 -10.12 43.02
N SER A 58 12.64 -8.97 42.53
CA SER A 58 13.50 -7.91 41.98
C SER A 58 14.55 -7.50 43.02
N PRO A 59 15.81 -7.29 42.60
CA PRO A 59 16.86 -6.84 43.49
C PRO A 59 16.52 -5.48 44.14
N GLU A 60 16.83 -5.37 45.43
CA GLU A 60 16.80 -4.09 46.15
C GLU A 60 18.19 -3.44 46.05
N ILE A 61 18.24 -2.20 45.61
CA ILE A 61 19.47 -1.41 45.51
C ILE A 61 19.45 -0.36 46.61
N LEU A 62 20.54 -0.28 47.38
CA LEU A 62 20.74 0.71 48.44
C LEU A 62 21.89 1.63 48.05
N ILE A 63 21.67 2.94 48.20
CA ILE A 63 22.69 3.95 48.01
C ILE A 63 22.73 4.85 49.24
N ALA A 64 23.92 5.11 49.77
CA ALA A 64 24.17 6.16 50.76
C ALA A 64 25.16 7.15 50.16
N ALA A 65 24.97 8.44 50.38
CA ALA A 65 25.89 9.49 49.92
C ALA A 65 25.98 10.61 50.95
N GLU A 66 27.10 11.30 50.99
CA GLU A 66 27.23 12.54 51.76
C GLU A 66 26.26 13.57 51.20
N GLN A 67 25.52 14.22 52.08
CA GLN A 67 24.71 15.38 51.75
C GLN A 67 25.45 16.63 52.23
N TRP A 68 25.89 17.47 51.31
CA TRP A 68 26.56 18.72 51.62
C TRP A 68 25.56 19.83 51.90
N SER A 69 25.91 20.71 52.83
CA SER A 69 25.27 22.00 53.02
C SER A 69 26.28 23.04 53.54
N ASP A 70 26.13 24.29 53.13
CA ASP A 70 27.05 25.40 53.34
C ASP A 70 28.51 25.10 52.94
N GLY A 71 28.71 24.29 51.89
CA GLY A 71 30.05 23.92 51.39
C GLY A 71 30.79 22.88 52.23
N TRP A 72 30.12 22.19 53.14
CA TRP A 72 30.66 21.08 53.93
C TRP A 72 29.68 19.89 53.96
N PRO A 73 30.14 18.65 54.04
CA PRO A 73 29.25 17.50 54.30
C PRO A 73 28.58 17.70 55.66
N LYS A 74 27.27 17.46 55.76
CA LYS A 74 26.50 17.60 57.01
C LYS A 74 25.79 16.33 57.43
N ASN A 75 25.21 15.62 56.47
CA ASN A 75 24.38 14.46 56.74
C ASN A 75 24.75 13.35 55.77
N ILE A 76 24.24 12.15 56.01
CA ILE A 76 24.27 11.07 55.04
C ILE A 76 22.85 10.83 54.56
N ARG A 77 22.63 10.90 53.24
CA ARG A 77 21.37 10.54 52.60
C ARG A 77 21.43 9.09 52.17
N VAL A 78 20.36 8.35 52.45
CA VAL A 78 20.21 6.95 52.06
C VAL A 78 18.91 6.77 51.28
N ARG A 79 19.00 6.08 50.15
CA ARG A 79 17.94 5.84 49.18
C ARG A 79 17.86 4.36 48.86
N LYS A 80 16.64 3.89 48.59
CA LYS A 80 16.37 2.50 48.21
C LYS A 80 15.55 2.45 46.92
N SER A 81 15.92 1.53 46.04
CA SER A 81 15.10 1.08 44.92
C SER A 81 14.76 -0.40 45.09
N SER A 82 13.56 -0.81 44.66
CA SER A 82 13.10 -2.21 44.69
C SER A 82 12.58 -2.69 43.33
N ASP A 83 12.86 -1.94 42.26
CA ASP A 83 12.33 -2.13 40.90
C ASP A 83 13.43 -1.95 39.85
N ASP A 84 14.58 -2.57 40.10
CA ASP A 84 15.73 -2.53 39.21
C ASP A 84 16.39 -1.15 39.03
N GLY A 85 16.22 -0.27 40.03
CA GLY A 85 16.77 1.09 39.99
C GLY A 85 15.95 2.07 39.16
N LEU A 86 14.76 1.64 38.72
CA LEU A 86 13.84 2.46 37.92
C LEU A 86 13.17 3.55 38.76
N THR A 87 12.86 3.27 40.03
CA THR A 87 12.30 4.24 40.97
C THR A 87 13.00 4.20 42.33
N TRP A 88 13.01 5.37 42.99
CA TRP A 88 13.67 5.60 44.28
C TRP A 88 12.71 6.32 45.25
N PRO A 89 11.63 5.65 45.70
CA PRO A 89 10.59 6.28 46.52
C PRO A 89 11.00 6.50 47.99
N ASP A 90 11.83 5.63 48.57
CA ASP A 90 12.19 5.67 49.99
C ASP A 90 13.46 6.52 50.24
N THR A 91 13.43 7.40 51.24
CA THR A 91 14.56 8.28 51.59
C THR A 91 14.69 8.41 53.10
N VAL A 92 15.92 8.32 53.60
CA VAL A 92 16.30 8.78 54.95
C VAL A 92 17.53 9.66 54.89
N VAL A 93 17.57 10.67 55.74
CA VAL A 93 18.75 11.52 55.96
C VAL A 93 19.10 11.37 57.43
N ILE A 94 20.31 10.89 57.71
CA ILE A 94 20.85 10.75 59.06
C ILE A 94 21.91 11.83 59.29
N GLY A 95 21.86 12.48 60.45
CA GLY A 95 22.78 13.55 60.79
C GLY A 95 22.36 14.28 62.05
N ASP A 96 23.32 14.98 62.66
CA ASP A 96 23.12 15.75 63.89
C ASP A 96 23.72 17.17 63.81
N GLY A 97 23.90 17.69 62.59
CA GLY A 97 24.43 19.02 62.31
C GLY A 97 25.97 19.11 62.25
N HIS A 98 26.68 18.02 62.56
CA HIS A 98 28.13 17.90 62.42
C HIS A 98 28.48 17.25 61.07
N PRO A 99 29.69 17.44 60.52
CA PRO A 99 30.07 16.76 59.29
C PRO A 99 30.12 15.24 59.43
N TRP A 100 29.36 14.54 58.60
CA TRP A 100 29.35 13.09 58.48
C TRP A 100 29.86 12.72 57.08
N THR A 101 30.97 11.99 56.99
CA THR A 101 31.72 11.75 55.74
C THR A 101 32.05 10.29 55.50
N GLN A 102 32.42 9.95 54.28
CA GLN A 102 32.90 8.64 53.84
C GLN A 102 31.95 7.48 54.23
N PRO A 103 30.66 7.56 53.89
CA PRO A 103 29.73 6.48 54.22
C PRO A 103 30.13 5.20 53.49
N THR A 104 30.09 4.07 54.20
CA THR A 104 30.09 2.74 53.60
C THR A 104 28.91 1.94 54.12
N LEU A 105 28.11 1.35 53.23
CA LEU A 105 26.87 0.66 53.60
C LEU A 105 26.89 -0.83 53.24
N ARG A 106 26.21 -1.64 54.06
CA ARG A 106 25.95 -3.07 53.83
C ARG A 106 24.63 -3.50 54.42
N ARG A 107 23.96 -4.48 53.81
CA ARG A 107 22.93 -5.25 54.53
C ARG A 107 23.58 -6.16 55.56
N ILE A 108 23.04 -6.07 56.78
CA ILE A 108 23.55 -6.79 57.95
C ILE A 108 22.55 -7.80 58.50
N SER A 109 21.30 -7.78 58.03
CA SER A 109 20.26 -8.79 58.32
C SER A 109 19.09 -8.66 57.33
N ASP A 110 18.10 -9.54 57.42
CA ASP A 110 16.85 -9.41 56.65
C ASP A 110 16.12 -8.09 56.88
N ASP A 111 16.22 -7.52 58.10
CA ASP A 111 15.44 -6.35 58.51
C ASP A 111 16.27 -5.09 58.78
N ALA A 112 17.59 -5.13 58.59
CA ALA A 112 18.46 -3.99 58.90
C ALA A 112 19.62 -3.78 57.92
N ILE A 113 19.94 -2.51 57.73
CA ILE A 113 21.06 -2.00 56.94
C ILE A 113 22.04 -1.33 57.91
N GLY A 114 23.33 -1.58 57.72
CA GLY A 114 24.41 -0.97 58.48
C GLY A 114 25.17 0.05 57.64
N ILE A 115 25.52 1.17 58.23
CA ILE A 115 26.35 2.21 57.60
C ILE A 115 27.47 2.58 58.55
N SER A 116 28.72 2.44 58.15
CA SER A 116 29.85 3.06 58.86
C SER A 116 30.26 4.37 58.20
N PHE A 117 30.65 5.36 59.00
CA PHE A 117 31.01 6.69 58.54
C PHE A 117 31.93 7.39 59.53
N VAL A 118 32.55 8.48 59.09
CA VAL A 118 33.36 9.36 59.93
C VAL A 118 32.49 10.51 60.41
N LYS A 119 32.55 10.83 61.71
CA LYS A 119 31.82 11.95 62.31
C LYS A 119 32.81 12.93 62.93
N HIS A 120 32.73 14.19 62.53
CA HIS A 120 33.62 15.26 62.97
C HIS A 120 32.93 16.12 64.05
N ARG A 121 33.05 15.76 65.33
CA ARG A 121 32.28 16.43 66.41
C ARG A 121 32.85 17.76 66.87
N ASP A 122 34.16 17.92 66.88
CA ASP A 122 34.84 19.08 67.46
C ASP A 122 35.75 19.81 66.46
N GLY A 123 35.81 19.33 65.21
CA GLY A 123 36.66 19.88 64.16
C GLY A 123 38.16 19.63 64.37
N GLU A 124 38.54 18.84 65.38
CA GLU A 124 39.93 18.47 65.66
C GLU A 124 40.22 17.02 65.24
N ASP A 125 39.28 16.09 65.42
CA ASP A 125 39.41 14.71 64.92
C ASP A 125 38.12 14.05 64.39
N GLY A 126 38.31 13.14 63.43
CA GLY A 126 37.27 12.24 62.91
C GLY A 126 37.18 10.95 63.72
N ASP A 127 35.97 10.58 64.14
CA ASP A 127 35.69 9.33 64.85
C ASP A 127 34.82 8.40 63.99
N ILE A 128 35.01 7.09 64.12
CA ILE A 128 34.19 6.11 63.38
C ILE A 128 32.87 5.79 64.10
N TYR A 129 31.77 5.97 63.38
CA TYR A 129 30.41 5.63 63.82
C TYR A 129 29.78 4.59 62.93
N PHE A 130 28.71 4.01 63.46
CA PHE A 130 27.86 3.05 62.78
C PHE A 130 26.39 3.38 62.99
N ALA A 131 25.63 3.57 61.92
CA ALA A 131 24.18 3.67 61.97
C ALA A 131 23.54 2.35 61.54
N ARG A 132 22.54 1.89 62.31
CA ARG A 132 21.66 0.79 61.95
C ARG A 132 20.31 1.35 61.52
N LEU A 133 19.94 1.12 60.26
CA LEU A 133 18.65 1.51 59.68
C LEU A 133 17.72 0.28 59.58
N SER A 134 16.42 0.47 59.74
CA SER A 134 15.43 -0.55 59.36
C SER A 134 15.37 -0.71 57.83
N LYS A 135 15.01 -1.90 57.33
CA LYS A 135 15.00 -2.25 55.89
C LYS A 135 14.13 -1.35 55.00
N ASP A 136 13.16 -0.69 55.60
CA ASP A 136 12.18 0.23 55.02
C ASP A 136 12.57 1.70 55.24
N LEU A 137 13.74 1.96 55.84
CA LEU A 137 14.30 3.29 56.07
C LEU A 137 13.41 4.21 56.93
N VAL A 138 12.53 3.64 57.75
CA VAL A 138 11.63 4.41 58.64
C VAL A 138 12.24 4.70 60.02
N SER A 139 13.25 3.93 60.44
CA SER A 139 13.93 4.11 61.73
C SER A 139 15.44 3.92 61.62
N ASP A 140 16.18 4.59 62.49
CA ASP A 140 17.63 4.56 62.58
C ASP A 140 18.11 4.56 64.03
N ALA A 141 19.30 4.01 64.29
CA ALA A 141 19.99 4.08 65.56
C ALA A 141 21.50 4.23 65.34
N GLU A 142 22.13 5.20 66.00
CA GLU A 142 23.56 5.50 65.88
C GLU A 142 24.36 4.87 67.04
N PHE A 143 25.51 4.28 66.71
CA PHE A 143 26.41 3.63 67.65
C PHE A 143 27.87 4.04 67.37
N PRO A 144 28.63 4.45 68.39
CA PRO A 144 30.06 4.71 68.22
C PRO A 144 30.83 3.41 68.03
N VAL A 145 31.64 3.33 66.97
CA VAL A 145 32.50 2.17 66.71
C VAL A 145 33.79 2.33 67.48
N ALA A 146 34.41 3.50 67.39
CA ALA A 146 35.62 3.86 68.09
C ALA A 146 35.57 5.34 68.49
N TYR A 147 36.11 5.63 69.68
CA TYR A 147 36.39 6.99 70.14
C TYR A 147 37.88 7.06 70.41
N SER A 148 38.55 8.02 69.79
CA SER A 148 39.98 8.25 70.00
C SER A 148 40.26 9.74 70.10
N ARG A 149 41.52 10.10 70.36
CA ARG A 149 42.05 11.46 70.09
C ARG A 149 42.85 11.50 68.79
N ALA A 150 43.03 10.33 68.18
CA ALA A 150 43.74 10.14 66.94
C ALA A 150 42.73 10.20 65.81
N GLN A 151 43.10 10.82 64.70
CA GLN A 151 42.26 10.95 63.53
C GLN A 151 41.90 9.56 62.98
N GLN A 152 40.61 9.28 62.82
CA GLN A 152 40.10 8.05 62.26
C GLN A 152 39.33 8.31 60.97
N ASP A 153 39.75 7.64 59.89
CA ASP A 153 39.21 7.85 58.55
C ASP A 153 39.08 6.53 57.78
N ASN A 154 38.45 6.62 56.61
CA ASN A 154 38.31 5.57 55.61
C ASN A 154 37.69 4.28 56.16
N PRO A 155 36.51 4.35 56.79
CA PRO A 155 35.85 3.16 57.32
C PRO A 155 35.32 2.29 56.19
N ALA A 156 35.53 0.97 56.28
CA ALA A 156 34.87 0.00 55.43
C ALA A 156 34.12 -1.04 56.25
N VAL A 157 32.85 -1.28 55.90
CA VAL A 157 31.98 -2.27 56.54
C VAL A 157 31.76 -3.50 55.67
N ALA A 158 31.78 -4.66 56.33
CA ALA A 158 31.36 -5.94 55.78
C ALA A 158 30.48 -6.68 56.80
N SER A 159 29.76 -7.70 56.33
CA SER A 159 29.00 -8.62 57.18
C SER A 159 29.14 -10.03 56.62
N ASP A 160 28.98 -11.02 57.49
CA ASP A 160 28.84 -12.42 57.09
C ASP A 160 27.38 -12.82 56.82
N TYR A 161 26.46 -11.85 56.80
CA TYR A 161 25.13 -12.05 56.25
C TYR A 161 25.18 -12.30 54.73
N PRO A 162 24.42 -13.26 54.17
CA PRO A 162 23.43 -14.14 54.85
C PRO A 162 23.98 -15.51 55.26
N ALA A 163 25.30 -15.73 55.30
CA ALA A 163 25.89 -17.04 55.61
C ALA A 163 25.52 -17.56 57.01
N PHE A 164 25.17 -16.66 57.94
CA PHE A 164 24.76 -17.00 59.30
C PHE A 164 23.43 -16.34 59.68
N SER A 165 22.60 -17.07 60.43
CA SER A 165 21.33 -16.57 60.96
C SER A 165 21.50 -15.50 62.04
N ALA A 166 22.65 -15.48 62.71
CA ALA A 166 23.07 -14.44 63.65
C ALA A 166 24.35 -13.79 63.12
N PRO A 167 24.25 -12.93 62.10
CA PRO A 167 25.41 -12.40 61.42
C PRO A 167 26.17 -11.39 62.29
N TYR A 168 27.47 -11.31 62.07
CA TYR A 168 28.35 -10.30 62.63
C TYR A 168 28.53 -9.14 61.64
N VAL A 169 28.85 -7.98 62.20
CA VAL A 169 29.21 -6.78 61.45
C VAL A 169 30.67 -6.47 61.72
N TYR A 170 31.42 -6.19 60.67
CA TYR A 170 32.85 -5.96 60.69
C TYR A 170 33.14 -4.56 60.20
N VAL A 171 33.93 -3.80 60.95
CA VAL A 171 34.40 -2.47 60.53
C VAL A 171 35.91 -2.42 60.61
N VAL A 172 36.53 -2.01 59.52
CA VAL A 172 37.93 -1.59 59.48
C VAL A 172 38.01 -0.09 59.27
N TYR A 173 39.09 0.51 59.76
CA TYR A 173 39.34 1.93 59.61
C TYR A 173 40.84 2.21 59.75
N SER A 174 41.27 3.34 59.19
CA SER A 174 42.58 3.90 59.46
C SER A 174 42.54 4.77 60.69
N GLU A 175 43.57 4.69 61.52
CA GLU A 175 43.77 5.56 62.68
C GLU A 175 45.20 6.09 62.62
N HIS A 176 45.36 7.40 62.75
CA HIS A 176 46.67 8.03 62.70
C HIS A 176 46.85 9.16 63.71
N GLU A 177 48.08 9.25 64.22
CA GLU A 177 48.53 10.28 65.14
C GLU A 177 49.91 10.78 64.67
N GLY A 178 49.92 11.96 64.04
CA GLY A 178 51.10 12.49 63.38
C GLY A 178 51.57 11.61 62.22
N ALA A 179 52.77 11.02 62.36
CA ALA A 179 53.38 10.15 61.36
C ALA A 179 53.14 8.65 61.60
N PHE A 180 52.43 8.29 62.67
CA PHE A 180 52.13 6.90 63.01
C PHE A 180 50.74 6.54 62.53
N HIS A 181 50.64 5.52 61.69
CA HIS A 181 49.40 5.05 61.10
C HIS A 181 49.16 3.61 61.51
N SER A 182 47.89 3.26 61.69
CA SER A 182 47.46 1.90 61.97
C SER A 182 46.16 1.57 61.28
N ILE A 183 46.03 0.31 60.83
CA ILE A 183 44.77 -0.23 60.35
C ILE A 183 44.13 -1.00 61.50
N ARG A 184 42.94 -0.56 61.89
CA ARG A 184 42.18 -1.10 63.01
C ARG A 184 41.00 -1.90 62.51
N PHE A 185 40.62 -2.90 63.31
CA PHE A 185 39.46 -3.75 63.06
C PHE A 185 38.61 -3.87 64.32
N ARG A 186 37.29 -3.84 64.15
CA ARG A 186 36.31 -4.18 65.18
C ARG A 186 35.20 -5.08 64.61
N VAL A 187 34.66 -5.91 65.49
CA VAL A 187 33.52 -6.78 65.20
C VAL A 187 32.38 -6.51 66.18
N SER A 188 31.16 -6.48 65.67
CA SER A 188 29.92 -6.44 66.44
C SER A 188 29.15 -7.75 66.24
N ARG A 189 28.62 -8.29 67.35
CA ARG A 189 27.79 -9.51 67.36
C ARG A 189 26.31 -9.22 67.51
N ASP A 190 25.95 -7.95 67.64
CA ASP A 190 24.60 -7.47 67.94
C ASP A 190 24.12 -6.43 66.93
N LEU A 191 24.60 -6.54 65.68
CA LEU A 191 24.23 -5.67 64.56
C LEU A 191 24.58 -4.19 64.82
N GLY A 192 25.78 -3.95 65.35
CA GLY A 192 26.36 -2.62 65.55
C GLY A 192 26.07 -1.98 66.90
N ALA A 193 25.23 -2.58 67.77
CA ALA A 193 24.88 -1.98 69.06
C ALA A 193 26.05 -1.96 70.05
N SER A 194 26.97 -2.92 69.94
CA SER A 194 28.24 -2.94 70.67
C SER A 194 29.38 -3.47 69.82
N TRP A 195 30.60 -3.06 70.15
CA TRP A 195 31.81 -3.35 69.39
C TRP A 195 32.90 -3.99 70.25
N SER A 196 33.65 -4.92 69.65
CA SER A 196 34.84 -5.49 70.27
C SER A 196 35.91 -4.43 70.57
N ARG A 197 36.90 -4.81 71.39
CA ARG A 197 38.15 -4.03 71.45
C ARG A 197 38.78 -3.97 70.06
N ALA A 198 39.44 -2.85 69.76
CA ALA A 198 40.16 -2.67 68.51
C ALA A 198 41.31 -3.69 68.40
N VAL A 199 41.39 -4.35 67.25
CA VAL A 199 42.51 -5.19 66.84
C VAL A 199 43.36 -4.37 65.86
N THR A 200 44.66 -4.27 66.11
CA THR A 200 45.60 -3.71 65.13
C THR A 200 45.92 -4.77 64.08
N VAL A 201 45.55 -4.53 62.84
CA VAL A 201 45.89 -5.41 61.72
C VAL A 201 47.29 -5.09 61.18
N ALA A 202 47.59 -3.79 61.05
CA ALA A 202 48.88 -3.31 60.60
C ALA A 202 49.25 -1.98 61.28
N SER A 203 50.55 -1.70 61.36
CA SER A 203 51.09 -0.42 61.79
C SER A 203 52.26 -0.03 60.91
N PHE A 204 52.33 1.24 60.55
CA PHE A 204 53.38 1.78 59.68
C PHE A 204 53.61 3.26 59.98
N SER A 205 54.72 3.79 59.46
CA SER A 205 55.05 5.21 59.56
C SER A 205 55.00 5.84 58.17
N GLY A 206 54.38 7.02 58.07
CA GLY A 206 54.20 7.74 56.81
C GLY A 206 54.16 9.26 57.03
N PRO A 207 54.23 10.07 55.96
CA PRO A 207 54.03 11.51 56.06
C PRO A 207 52.62 11.83 56.60
N ALA A 208 52.49 12.91 57.36
CA ALA A 208 51.19 13.37 57.87
C ALA A 208 50.22 13.59 56.69
N GLY A 209 49.06 12.95 56.73
CA GLY A 209 48.09 12.95 55.63
C GLY A 209 48.24 11.79 54.63
N SER A 210 49.18 10.86 54.83
CA SER A 210 49.17 9.59 54.09
C SER A 210 47.93 8.80 54.47
N VAL A 211 46.98 8.71 53.53
CA VAL A 211 45.69 8.08 53.72
C VAL A 211 45.86 6.56 53.71
N GLY A 212 45.46 5.91 54.80
CA GLY A 212 45.32 4.46 54.89
C GLY A 212 43.95 4.04 54.40
N GLU A 213 43.66 4.28 53.12
CA GLU A 213 42.39 3.89 52.50
C GLU A 213 42.18 2.40 52.70
N THR A 214 40.99 2.01 53.17
CA THR A 214 40.70 0.61 53.50
C THR A 214 39.53 0.09 52.66
N ALA A 215 39.59 -1.20 52.33
CA ALA A 215 38.47 -1.94 51.77
C ALA A 215 38.37 -3.31 52.43
N LEU A 216 37.13 -3.75 52.70
CA LEU A 216 36.85 -4.99 53.41
C LEU A 216 35.83 -5.85 52.65
N ALA A 217 36.15 -7.14 52.51
CA ALA A 217 35.26 -8.13 51.95
C ALA A 217 35.15 -9.36 52.85
N TYR A 218 33.98 -9.99 52.83
CA TYR A 218 33.74 -11.30 53.43
C TYR A 218 33.44 -12.31 52.32
N ASP A 219 34.20 -13.40 52.26
CA ASP A 219 33.94 -14.51 51.36
C ASP A 219 32.97 -15.49 52.03
N LEU A 220 31.71 -15.48 51.57
CA LEU A 220 30.65 -16.35 52.08
C LEU A 220 30.97 -17.84 51.89
N ASP A 221 31.73 -18.19 50.85
CA ASP A 221 32.03 -19.60 50.51
C ASP A 221 33.15 -20.18 51.40
N ARG A 222 34.06 -19.33 51.88
CA ARG A 222 35.19 -19.74 52.74
C ARG A 222 35.08 -19.32 54.19
N GLY A 223 34.13 -18.45 54.51
CA GLY A 223 34.00 -17.85 55.84
C GLY A 223 35.22 -17.00 56.22
N ALA A 224 35.79 -16.26 55.27
CA ALA A 224 37.05 -15.55 55.41
C ALA A 224 36.89 -14.03 55.22
N LEU A 225 37.58 -13.24 56.04
CA LEU A 225 37.70 -11.80 55.84
C LEU A 225 38.95 -11.47 55.04
N TYR A 226 38.83 -10.50 54.14
CA TYR A 226 39.92 -9.97 53.35
C TYR A 226 39.92 -8.44 53.45
N LEU A 227 41.06 -7.88 53.82
CA LEU A 227 41.29 -6.46 53.99
C LEU A 227 42.38 -6.02 53.02
N ALA A 228 42.07 -5.06 52.14
CA ALA A 228 43.06 -4.31 51.39
C ALA A 228 43.24 -2.92 52.00
N TYR A 229 44.47 -2.44 52.05
CA TYR A 229 44.75 -1.08 52.49
C TYR A 229 46.00 -0.50 51.81
N THR A 230 46.02 0.82 51.68
CA THR A 230 47.21 1.56 51.24
C THR A 230 48.19 1.71 52.39
N CYS A 231 49.48 1.52 52.11
CA CYS A 231 50.55 1.85 53.03
C CYS A 231 51.85 2.19 52.29
N PRO A 232 52.80 2.91 52.91
CA PRO A 232 54.07 3.23 52.28
C PRO A 232 54.85 2.00 51.78
N GLN A 233 55.30 2.04 50.53
CA GLN A 233 56.13 1.02 49.89
C GLN A 233 57.29 1.72 49.15
N GLY A 234 58.45 1.81 49.81
CA GLY A 234 59.59 2.55 49.24
C GLY A 234 59.35 4.07 49.25
N PRO A 235 59.57 4.79 48.13
CA PRO A 235 59.31 6.23 48.02
C PRO A 235 57.83 6.58 47.77
N SER A 236 56.98 5.57 47.53
CA SER A 236 55.58 5.73 47.14
C SER A 236 54.63 5.04 48.13
N THR A 237 53.35 4.99 47.79
CA THR A 237 52.37 4.10 48.43
C THR A 237 52.35 2.75 47.71
N GLY A 238 51.55 1.80 48.20
CA GLY A 238 51.38 0.46 47.66
C GLY A 238 50.18 -0.21 48.33
N ILE A 239 49.62 -1.26 47.71
CA ILE A 239 48.46 -1.97 48.25
C ILE A 239 48.90 -3.23 48.98
N ALA A 240 48.57 -3.31 50.27
CA ALA A 240 48.78 -4.48 51.10
C ALA A 240 47.47 -5.19 51.42
N VAL A 241 47.51 -6.52 51.44
CA VAL A 241 46.34 -7.36 51.73
C VAL A 241 46.61 -8.26 52.93
N SER A 242 45.63 -8.36 53.83
CA SER A 242 45.61 -9.28 54.96
C SER A 242 44.31 -10.07 54.99
N SER A 243 44.35 -11.30 55.50
CA SER A 243 43.19 -12.18 55.59
C SER A 243 42.97 -12.70 57.00
N SER A 244 41.73 -13.05 57.33
CA SER A 244 41.37 -13.70 58.59
C SER A 244 40.37 -14.84 58.39
N LEU A 245 40.72 -16.03 58.89
CA LEU A 245 39.83 -17.19 59.01
C LEU A 245 39.20 -17.31 60.40
N SER A 246 39.29 -16.24 61.20
CA SER A 246 38.91 -16.25 62.62
C SER A 246 37.99 -15.08 62.98
N PHE A 247 37.19 -14.64 62.00
CA PHE A 247 36.28 -13.50 62.15
C PHE A 247 37.00 -12.24 62.68
N GLY A 248 38.25 -12.05 62.24
CA GLY A 248 39.10 -10.90 62.55
C GLY A 248 39.84 -10.96 63.89
N ALA A 249 39.76 -12.07 64.64
CA ALA A 249 40.52 -12.24 65.88
C ALA A 249 42.04 -12.37 65.64
N ARG A 250 42.44 -12.94 64.51
CA ARG A 250 43.83 -13.05 64.05
C ARG A 250 43.92 -12.74 62.56
N TRP A 251 44.97 -12.05 62.15
CA TRP A 251 45.21 -11.66 60.77
C TRP A 251 46.51 -12.30 60.25
N SER A 252 46.53 -12.62 58.96
CA SER A 252 47.77 -13.02 58.28
C SER A 252 48.78 -11.88 58.26
N THR A 253 50.04 -12.19 58.03
CA THR A 253 51.03 -11.16 57.69
C THR A 253 50.59 -10.43 56.40
N PRO A 254 50.71 -9.10 56.34
CA PRO A 254 50.38 -8.36 55.13
C PRO A 254 51.21 -8.82 53.92
N VAL A 255 50.56 -8.95 52.77
CA VAL A 255 51.19 -9.25 51.49
C VAL A 255 50.98 -8.05 50.56
N PHE A 256 52.06 -7.45 50.06
CA PHE A 256 51.98 -6.43 49.03
C PHE A 256 51.54 -7.06 47.70
N VAL A 257 50.51 -6.49 47.08
CA VAL A 257 49.98 -6.92 45.79
C VAL A 257 50.37 -5.98 44.65
N THR A 258 51.22 -5.00 44.96
CA THR A 258 51.80 -4.01 44.04
C THR A 258 53.33 -4.09 44.07
N ALA A 259 53.96 -3.65 42.98
CA ALA A 259 55.42 -3.63 42.86
C ALA A 259 56.01 -2.46 43.67
N PRO A 260 57.20 -2.61 44.28
CA PRO A 260 57.90 -1.51 44.91
C PRO A 260 58.55 -0.62 43.84
N ASP A 261 57.85 0.42 43.41
CA ASP A 261 58.33 1.37 42.41
C ASP A 261 58.09 2.84 42.82
N ASN A 262 58.21 3.77 41.87
CA ASN A 262 58.09 5.21 42.11
C ASN A 262 56.67 5.75 41.81
N TRP A 263 55.72 4.86 41.54
CA TRP A 263 54.33 5.18 41.29
C TRP A 263 53.52 4.89 42.54
N SER A 264 52.46 5.67 42.75
CA SER A 264 51.60 5.55 43.93
C SER A 264 50.29 4.87 43.57
N GLU A 265 49.85 3.99 44.47
CA GLU A 265 48.60 3.25 44.37
C GLU A 265 47.63 3.67 45.46
N THR A 266 46.43 4.03 45.03
CA THR A 266 45.37 4.60 45.87
C THR A 266 44.04 3.91 45.63
N ASN A 267 43.06 4.24 46.46
CA ASN A 267 41.66 3.88 46.36
C ASN A 267 41.41 2.36 46.17
N PRO A 268 41.96 1.50 47.05
CA PRO A 268 41.79 0.06 46.91
C PRO A 268 40.32 -0.34 47.07
N ARG A 269 39.94 -1.37 46.33
CA ARG A 269 38.66 -2.08 46.44
C ARG A 269 38.95 -3.56 46.46
N ILE A 270 38.23 -4.30 47.31
CA ILE A 270 38.43 -5.74 47.46
C ILE A 270 37.09 -6.46 47.41
N ALA A 271 37.06 -7.60 46.72
CA ALA A 271 35.94 -8.52 46.73
C ALA A 271 36.46 -9.97 46.74
N ALA A 272 35.65 -10.88 47.31
CA ALA A 272 35.97 -12.30 47.37
C ALA A 272 34.71 -13.15 47.20
N THR A 273 34.82 -14.23 46.42
CA THR A 273 33.78 -15.26 46.22
C THR A 273 34.40 -16.49 45.57
N GLY A 274 33.84 -17.67 45.80
CA GLY A 274 34.33 -18.93 45.24
C GLY A 274 35.77 -19.26 45.67
N GLY A 275 36.29 -18.60 46.71
CA GLY A 275 37.68 -18.70 47.10
C GLY A 275 38.69 -17.92 46.25
N THR A 276 38.22 -17.12 45.30
CA THR A 276 39.04 -16.16 44.58
C THR A 276 38.90 -14.79 45.26
N VAL A 277 39.99 -14.02 45.32
CA VAL A 277 40.04 -12.67 45.90
C VAL A 277 40.63 -11.73 44.87
N LEU A 278 39.96 -10.62 44.57
CA LEU A 278 40.45 -9.58 43.68
C LEU A 278 40.65 -8.29 44.45
N VAL A 279 41.63 -7.50 44.01
CA VAL A 279 41.87 -6.14 44.46
C VAL A 279 42.04 -5.24 43.25
N ALA A 280 41.19 -4.22 43.13
CA ALA A 280 41.32 -3.15 42.14
C ALA A 280 41.82 -1.88 42.85
N TYR A 281 42.63 -1.07 42.17
CA TYR A 281 43.22 0.14 42.74
C TYR A 281 43.56 1.13 41.64
N GLU A 282 43.69 2.40 41.99
CA GLU A 282 44.21 3.43 41.09
C GLU A 282 45.74 3.32 41.04
N HIS A 283 46.31 3.42 39.85
CA HIS A 283 47.74 3.34 39.60
C HIS A 283 48.22 4.63 38.94
N SER A 284 49.02 5.41 39.65
CA SER A 284 49.50 6.71 39.15
C SER A 284 50.75 6.55 38.29
N ALA A 285 50.61 6.13 37.03
CA ALA A 285 51.73 5.82 36.11
C ALA A 285 52.33 7.01 35.33
N GLY A 286 52.23 8.25 35.85
CA GLY A 286 52.70 9.45 35.15
C GLY A 286 51.89 9.80 33.90
N ALA A 287 52.15 10.98 33.29
CA ALA A 287 51.33 11.49 32.19
C ALA A 287 51.24 10.51 30.99
N PRO A 288 50.03 10.26 30.44
CA PRO A 288 48.91 11.21 30.39
C PRO A 288 47.64 10.81 31.19
N GLY A 289 47.77 10.13 32.35
CA GLY A 289 46.62 9.87 33.24
C GLY A 289 46.95 8.88 34.36
N ARG A 290 46.07 8.72 35.35
CA ARG A 290 46.04 7.51 36.20
C ARG A 290 45.51 6.34 35.40
N ASP A 291 45.90 5.14 35.78
CA ASP A 291 45.41 3.87 35.24
C ASP A 291 44.66 3.10 36.35
N ILE A 292 43.91 2.04 36.01
CA ILE A 292 43.42 1.08 37.02
C ILE A 292 44.37 -0.11 37.07
N GLY A 293 44.87 -0.46 38.24
CA GLY A 293 45.59 -1.70 38.51
C GLY A 293 44.68 -2.80 39.07
N LEU A 294 45.09 -4.05 38.89
CA LEU A 294 44.38 -5.21 39.39
C LEU A 294 45.36 -6.30 39.88
N ALA A 295 45.07 -6.84 41.06
CA ALA A 295 45.72 -8.03 41.57
C ALA A 295 44.67 -9.06 41.98
N TYR A 296 45.00 -10.35 41.88
CA TYR A 296 44.08 -11.40 42.26
C TYR A 296 44.76 -12.62 42.88
N SER A 297 43.98 -13.42 43.60
CA SER A 297 44.41 -14.67 44.23
C SER A 297 43.33 -15.74 44.11
N THR A 298 43.63 -16.83 43.40
CA THR A 298 42.79 -18.03 43.34
C THR A 298 43.04 -19.00 44.51
N SER A 299 44.02 -18.68 45.37
CA SER A 299 44.44 -19.49 46.52
C SER A 299 43.92 -18.95 47.86
N GLY A 300 42.95 -18.04 47.83
CA GLY A 300 42.37 -17.43 49.03
C GLY A 300 43.28 -16.44 49.73
N GLY A 301 44.06 -15.67 48.97
CA GLY A 301 44.97 -14.64 49.48
C GLY A 301 46.36 -15.14 49.89
N ARG A 302 46.70 -16.42 49.62
CA ARG A 302 48.02 -16.99 49.96
C ARG A 302 49.10 -16.68 48.94
N LEU A 303 48.76 -16.80 47.66
CA LEU A 303 49.59 -16.48 46.50
C LEU A 303 48.82 -15.48 45.64
N TRP A 304 49.51 -14.42 45.21
CA TRP A 304 48.93 -13.34 44.42
C TRP A 304 49.55 -13.31 43.04
N THR A 305 48.71 -13.20 42.03
CA THR A 305 49.12 -12.71 40.72
C THR A 305 48.97 -11.20 40.74
N THR A 306 50.09 -10.51 40.62
CA THR A 306 50.15 -9.05 40.54
C THR A 306 50.14 -8.65 39.07
N GLY A 307 49.07 -7.99 38.61
CA GLY A 307 48.98 -7.46 37.26
C GLY A 307 49.59 -6.07 37.17
N GLY A 308 50.15 -5.73 36.01
CA GLY A 308 50.36 -4.32 35.63
C GLY A 308 49.01 -3.61 35.43
N PRO A 309 48.96 -2.44 34.78
CA PRO A 309 47.72 -1.70 34.64
C PRO A 309 46.67 -2.55 33.90
N PHE A 310 45.55 -2.78 34.58
CA PHE A 310 44.38 -3.54 34.13
C PHE A 310 43.61 -2.76 33.06
N ALA A 311 43.38 -1.48 33.32
CA ALA A 311 42.97 -0.51 32.31
C ALA A 311 44.12 0.49 32.19
N SER A 312 44.74 0.53 31.03
CA SER A 312 45.82 1.47 30.72
C SER A 312 45.50 2.18 29.43
N SER A 313 45.39 3.50 29.48
CA SER A 313 45.26 4.28 28.26
C SER A 313 45.92 5.65 28.36
N ALA A 314 45.71 6.47 27.33
CA ALA A 314 46.32 7.80 27.27
C ALA A 314 45.48 8.89 27.97
N VAL A 315 44.40 8.50 28.66
CA VAL A 315 43.45 9.37 29.37
C VAL A 315 43.33 8.90 30.81
N ASP A 316 42.83 9.75 31.70
CA ASP A 316 42.72 9.40 33.12
C ASP A 316 41.69 8.28 33.35
N GLU A 317 42.12 7.22 34.02
CA GLU A 317 41.27 6.20 34.60
C GLU A 317 41.31 6.24 36.15
N SER A 318 40.15 6.41 36.78
CA SER A 318 40.07 6.64 38.23
C SER A 318 38.79 6.06 38.87
N ALA A 319 38.70 6.15 40.19
CA ALA A 319 37.56 5.73 41.00
C ALA A 319 37.10 4.28 40.72
N PRO A 320 37.97 3.27 40.92
CA PRO A 320 37.56 1.89 40.75
C PRO A 320 36.51 1.49 41.80
N ASP A 321 35.57 0.64 41.40
CA ASP A 321 34.79 -0.19 42.31
C ASP A 321 34.93 -1.67 41.91
N LEU A 322 34.88 -2.57 42.90
CA LEU A 322 35.04 -4.01 42.70
C LEU A 322 34.02 -4.76 43.54
N ARG A 323 33.24 -5.62 42.87
CA ARG A 323 32.16 -6.40 43.49
C ARG A 323 32.19 -7.85 43.04
N ALA A 324 31.71 -8.73 43.91
CA ALA A 324 31.42 -10.12 43.60
C ALA A 324 29.91 -10.28 43.32
N SER A 325 29.55 -11.18 42.41
CA SER A 325 28.15 -11.56 42.16
C SER A 325 27.49 -12.16 43.40
N LYS A 326 26.22 -11.82 43.65
CA LYS A 326 25.42 -12.36 44.78
C LYS A 326 24.32 -13.34 44.35
N ASP A 327 24.27 -13.70 43.06
CA ASP A 327 23.18 -14.45 42.42
C ASP A 327 23.44 -15.96 42.26
N PRO A 328 22.38 -16.77 42.02
CA PRO A 328 22.53 -18.18 41.63
C PRO A 328 23.14 -18.30 40.23
N GLY A 329 24.46 -18.42 40.17
CA GLY A 329 25.25 -18.60 38.94
C GLY A 329 26.70 -18.93 39.26
N PRO A 330 27.56 -19.18 38.25
CA PRO A 330 28.99 -19.26 38.50
C PRO A 330 29.47 -17.94 39.12
N PRO A 331 30.29 -17.97 40.19
CA PRO A 331 30.73 -16.76 40.86
C PRO A 331 31.54 -15.88 39.90
N ARG A 332 31.23 -14.58 39.84
CA ARG A 332 31.86 -13.59 38.96
C ARG A 332 32.33 -12.38 39.76
N PHE A 333 33.31 -11.69 39.21
CA PHE A 333 33.73 -10.36 39.67
C PHE A 333 33.40 -9.31 38.63
N PHE A 334 33.09 -8.12 39.11
CA PHE A 334 32.79 -6.93 38.32
C PHE A 334 33.69 -5.81 38.79
N VAL A 335 34.39 -5.19 37.85
CA VAL A 335 35.18 -3.98 38.08
C VAL A 335 34.55 -2.86 37.28
N SER A 336 34.39 -1.69 37.90
CA SER A 336 34.10 -0.47 37.16
C SER A 336 35.11 0.61 37.47
N TYR A 337 35.22 1.60 36.58
CA TYR A 337 36.09 2.76 36.72
C TYR A 337 35.64 3.90 35.78
N VAL A 338 36.05 5.12 36.09
CA VAL A 338 35.95 6.29 35.20
C VAL A 338 37.02 6.22 34.15
N LYS A 339 36.70 6.61 32.93
CA LYS A 339 37.67 6.89 31.88
C LYS A 339 37.43 8.28 31.28
N ASP A 340 38.53 9.03 31.12
CA ASP A 340 38.57 10.38 30.53
C ASP A 340 37.60 11.37 31.18
N ASP A 341 37.30 11.17 32.47
CA ASP A 341 36.37 12.04 33.19
C ASP A 341 35.01 12.17 32.48
N ALA A 342 34.60 11.16 31.70
CA ALA A 342 33.45 11.26 30.81
C ALA A 342 32.72 9.92 30.61
N GLN A 343 33.36 8.80 30.91
CA GLN A 343 32.82 7.48 30.68
C GLN A 343 32.93 6.63 31.93
N VAL A 344 31.91 5.83 32.21
CA VAL A 344 32.02 4.75 33.21
C VAL A 344 32.13 3.43 32.48
N ILE A 345 33.24 2.73 32.69
CA ILE A 345 33.51 1.43 32.11
C ILE A 345 33.18 0.36 33.14
N THR A 346 32.45 -0.68 32.74
CA THR A 346 32.25 -1.89 33.53
C THR A 346 32.74 -3.10 32.75
N VAL A 347 33.53 -3.92 33.43
CA VAL A 347 34.04 -5.20 32.96
C VAL A 347 33.78 -6.29 34.00
N SER A 348 33.79 -7.54 33.58
CA SER A 348 33.63 -8.67 34.48
C SER A 348 34.54 -9.84 34.13
N CYS A 349 34.75 -10.75 35.07
CA CYS A 349 35.37 -12.04 34.83
C CYS A 349 34.68 -13.13 35.66
N GLU A 350 34.85 -14.39 35.27
CA GLU A 350 34.49 -15.52 36.14
C GLU A 350 35.52 -15.66 37.26
N ALA A 351 35.09 -15.95 38.48
CA ALA A 351 35.98 -16.16 39.63
C ALA A 351 36.93 -17.35 39.43
N SER A 352 36.53 -18.33 38.60
CA SER A 352 37.37 -19.45 38.15
C SER A 352 38.45 -19.05 37.14
N ASN A 353 38.29 -17.91 36.45
CA ASN A 353 39.18 -17.44 35.40
C ASN A 353 39.38 -15.91 35.47
N PRO A 354 40.04 -15.39 36.53
CA PRO A 354 40.22 -13.95 36.75
C PRO A 354 41.19 -13.26 35.77
N GLU A 355 41.73 -13.99 34.80
CA GLU A 355 42.61 -13.46 33.75
C GLU A 355 41.83 -13.00 32.51
N THR A 356 40.61 -13.49 32.32
CA THR A 356 39.81 -13.19 31.12
C THR A 356 38.67 -12.26 31.47
N TRP A 357 38.76 -11.02 31.01
CA TRP A 357 37.79 -9.96 31.27
C TRP A 357 36.90 -9.72 30.05
N SER A 358 35.61 -9.54 30.31
CA SER A 358 34.58 -9.22 29.32
C SER A 358 34.04 -7.83 29.60
N ALA A 359 33.90 -7.00 28.56
CA ALA A 359 33.21 -5.72 28.69
C ALA A 359 31.71 -5.96 28.92
N GLU A 360 31.16 -5.30 29.93
CA GLU A 360 29.74 -5.41 30.29
C GLU A 360 28.96 -4.15 29.88
N GLN A 361 29.51 -2.97 30.14
CA GLN A 361 28.83 -1.70 29.89
C GLN A 361 29.81 -0.54 29.71
N VAL A 362 29.46 0.39 28.81
CA VAL A 362 30.09 1.72 28.72
C VAL A 362 28.97 2.75 28.83
N VAL A 363 28.98 3.53 29.91
CA VAL A 363 28.05 4.65 30.09
C VAL A 363 28.75 5.91 29.60
N HIS A 364 28.20 6.51 28.53
CA HIS A 364 28.62 7.80 28.01
C HIS A 364 27.63 8.86 28.48
N ASP A 365 28.13 10.02 28.91
CA ASP A 365 27.28 11.20 29.01
C ASP A 365 27.92 12.38 28.30
N GLY A 366 27.10 13.27 27.74
CA GLY A 366 27.55 14.56 27.21
C GLY A 366 27.96 15.56 28.30
N ILE A 367 28.07 15.10 29.55
CA ILE A 367 28.51 15.81 30.74
C ILE A 367 29.68 15.01 31.32
N SER A 368 30.80 15.68 31.61
CA SER A 368 31.94 15.04 32.30
C SER A 368 31.49 14.38 33.61
N VAL A 369 32.20 13.39 34.13
CA VAL A 369 31.89 12.59 35.32
C VAL A 369 32.99 12.84 36.36
N VAL A 370 33.02 13.98 37.08
CA VAL A 370 34.05 14.14 38.14
C VAL A 370 33.72 15.10 39.27
N ASP A 371 33.76 14.53 40.48
CA ASP A 371 34.42 15.04 41.70
C ASP A 371 34.37 13.96 42.81
N GLY A 372 33.41 13.02 42.73
CA GLY A 372 33.23 11.90 43.68
C GLY A 372 33.24 10.49 43.07
N GLY A 373 33.42 10.39 41.73
CA GLY A 373 33.48 9.12 40.99
C GLY A 373 32.15 8.36 40.83
N PRO A 374 32.02 7.50 39.82
CA PRO A 374 31.03 6.45 39.70
C PRO A 374 31.32 5.33 40.69
N ILE A 375 30.25 4.63 41.06
CA ILE A 375 30.26 3.44 41.88
C ILE A 375 29.33 2.44 41.20
N ALA A 376 29.91 1.38 40.67
CA ALA A 376 29.19 0.32 39.98
C ALA A 376 30.04 -0.96 39.94
N VAL A 377 29.57 -2.19 39.86
CA VAL A 377 28.34 -2.76 39.33
C VAL A 377 27.97 -3.92 40.23
N LEU A 378 26.67 -4.15 40.42
CA LEU A 378 26.20 -5.46 40.84
C LEU A 378 25.40 -6.08 39.69
N PRO A 379 25.70 -7.32 39.28
CA PRO A 379 24.83 -8.06 38.40
C PRO A 379 23.46 -8.18 39.08
N MET A 380 22.42 -7.86 38.34
CA MET A 380 21.04 -8.01 38.74
C MET A 380 20.50 -9.16 37.92
N VAL A 381 20.42 -10.35 38.48
CA VAL A 381 19.70 -11.43 37.83
C VAL A 381 18.20 -11.15 37.95
N ASP A 382 17.55 -10.91 36.81
CA ASP A 382 16.10 -10.86 36.77
C ASP A 382 15.49 -12.24 37.01
N SER A 383 14.16 -12.31 37.18
CA SER A 383 13.44 -13.57 37.39
C SER A 383 13.64 -14.62 36.27
N GLN A 384 14.21 -14.22 35.11
CA GLN A 384 14.49 -15.06 33.96
C GLN A 384 15.95 -15.51 33.87
N GLY A 385 16.83 -15.08 34.78
CA GLY A 385 18.26 -15.45 34.76
C GLY A 385 19.15 -14.49 33.95
N GLU A 386 18.59 -13.41 33.39
CA GLU A 386 19.35 -12.41 32.66
C GLU A 386 20.05 -11.47 33.65
N VAL A 387 21.34 -11.24 33.45
CA VAL A 387 22.11 -10.31 34.28
C VAL A 387 21.86 -8.89 33.76
N SER A 388 21.59 -7.92 34.62
CA SER A 388 21.61 -6.48 34.32
C SER A 388 22.73 -5.82 35.13
N ALA A 389 23.36 -4.77 34.60
CA ALA A 389 24.36 -4.01 35.35
C ALA A 389 23.77 -2.63 35.72
N GLY A 390 23.93 -2.25 36.99
CA GLY A 390 23.54 -0.95 37.51
C GLY A 390 24.77 -0.12 37.88
N VAL A 391 24.82 1.13 37.42
CA VAL A 391 25.91 2.08 37.71
C VAL A 391 25.36 3.29 38.44
N ALA A 392 25.91 3.66 39.59
CA ALA A 392 25.66 4.95 40.23
C ALA A 392 26.83 5.91 39.97
N TRP A 393 26.60 7.22 39.85
CA TRP A 393 27.68 8.19 39.73
C TRP A 393 27.27 9.60 40.16
N SER A 394 28.25 10.44 40.49
CA SER A 394 28.07 11.88 40.74
C SER A 394 28.72 12.71 39.63
N GLY A 395 28.06 13.77 39.15
CA GLY A 395 28.53 14.61 38.04
C GLY A 395 28.93 16.06 38.43
N PRO A 396 29.64 16.81 37.57
CA PRO A 396 30.28 18.12 37.78
C PRO A 396 29.34 19.32 37.63
N ASN A 397 28.02 19.11 37.69
CA ASN A 397 27.07 20.22 37.67
C ASN A 397 27.25 21.01 38.98
N PRO A 398 27.10 22.35 39.04
CA PRO A 398 27.11 23.15 40.28
C PRO A 398 26.18 22.68 41.42
N ASP A 399 25.38 21.65 41.18
CA ASP A 399 24.59 20.91 42.14
C ASP A 399 24.85 19.42 41.86
N TYR A 400 25.84 18.84 42.55
CA TYR A 400 26.42 17.52 42.26
C TYR A 400 25.46 16.41 42.70
N ASP A 401 24.43 16.15 41.91
CA ASP A 401 23.47 15.10 42.22
C ASP A 401 24.03 13.68 41.92
N VAL A 402 23.49 12.65 42.60
CA VAL A 402 23.81 11.23 42.32
C VAL A 402 22.80 10.67 41.33
N TYR A 403 23.28 10.06 40.25
CA TYR A 403 22.50 9.43 39.19
C TYR A 403 22.69 7.91 39.20
N PHE A 404 21.70 7.18 38.70
CA PHE A 404 21.74 5.73 38.50
C PHE A 404 21.32 5.37 37.08
N GLY A 405 22.15 4.60 36.40
CA GLY A 405 21.88 4.06 35.07
C GLY A 405 21.57 2.58 35.18
N SER A 406 20.31 2.22 34.92
CA SER A 406 19.90 0.82 34.69
C SER A 406 19.94 0.52 33.19
N ALA A 407 20.78 -0.43 32.76
CA ALA A 407 20.63 -1.05 31.46
C ALA A 407 20.40 -2.54 31.68
N ARG A 408 19.26 -3.08 31.18
CA ARG A 408 19.18 -4.53 30.94
C ARG A 408 20.38 -4.88 30.07
N LEU A 409 21.18 -5.90 30.41
CA LEU A 409 22.23 -6.36 29.50
C LEU A 409 21.54 -6.99 28.28
N GLN A 410 21.04 -6.16 27.37
CA GLN A 410 21.05 -6.52 25.98
C GLN A 410 22.50 -6.45 25.59
N SER A 411 23.13 -7.62 25.55
CA SER A 411 24.48 -7.84 25.06
C SER A 411 24.85 -6.85 23.94
N GLU A 412 25.58 -5.79 24.27
CA GLU A 412 26.46 -5.11 23.31
C GLU A 412 27.92 -5.46 23.65
N PRO A 413 28.40 -6.69 23.35
CA PRO A 413 29.83 -6.97 23.43
C PRO A 413 30.65 -6.16 22.42
N LEU A 414 31.79 -5.63 22.88
CA LEU A 414 32.98 -5.36 22.07
C LEU A 414 33.96 -6.50 22.44
N ALA A 415 34.53 -7.32 21.57
CA ALA A 415 34.76 -7.27 20.14
C ALA A 415 34.49 -8.67 19.56
N ASP A 416 33.38 -8.84 18.86
CA ASP A 416 33.03 -10.07 18.16
C ASP A 416 32.22 -9.67 16.95
N PRO A 417 32.68 -9.92 15.71
CA PRO A 417 32.13 -9.35 14.47
C PRO A 417 30.62 -9.28 14.52
N ARG A 418 30.04 -8.08 14.63
CA ARG A 418 28.58 -7.85 14.62
C ARG A 418 28.13 -7.43 13.24
N LEU A 419 27.08 -8.09 12.76
CA LEU A 419 26.48 -7.79 11.47
C LEU A 419 25.52 -6.60 11.63
N SER A 420 25.91 -5.43 11.16
CA SER A 420 24.98 -4.32 10.94
C SER A 420 24.39 -4.41 9.54
N VAL A 421 23.07 -4.19 9.41
CA VAL A 421 22.36 -4.22 8.12
C VAL A 421 21.54 -2.95 7.98
N GLU A 422 21.93 -2.05 7.08
CA GLU A 422 21.20 -0.81 6.81
C GLU A 422 20.62 -0.80 5.39
N PRO A 423 19.42 -0.25 5.16
CA PRO A 423 18.54 0.36 6.15
C PRO A 423 17.82 -0.67 7.05
N THR A 424 17.42 -0.26 8.27
CA THR A 424 16.59 -1.08 9.17
C THR A 424 15.17 -1.36 8.65
N SER A 425 14.65 -0.47 7.81
CA SER A 425 13.31 -0.61 7.22
C SER A 425 13.25 -1.77 6.21
N GLY A 426 12.13 -2.49 6.20
CA GLY A 426 11.84 -3.54 5.22
C GLY A 426 11.65 -3.02 3.78
N LEU A 427 11.47 -3.94 2.83
CA LEU A 427 11.03 -3.62 1.47
C LEU A 427 9.50 -3.66 1.44
N THR A 428 8.85 -2.50 1.30
CA THR A 428 7.42 -2.44 1.00
C THR A 428 7.28 -2.13 -0.47
N SER A 429 6.69 -3.05 -1.23
CA SER A 429 6.46 -2.94 -2.67
C SER A 429 4.97 -3.05 -2.95
N THR A 430 4.49 -2.29 -3.93
CA THR A 430 3.10 -2.33 -4.37
C THR A 430 3.03 -2.32 -5.89
N GLY A 431 2.03 -3.00 -6.43
CA GLY A 431 1.77 -3.05 -7.86
C GLY A 431 0.42 -3.68 -8.13
N ILE A 432 0.05 -3.79 -9.40
CA ILE A 432 -1.17 -4.50 -9.81
C ILE A 432 -0.86 -5.97 -10.10
N VAL A 433 -1.89 -6.83 -10.15
CA VAL A 433 -1.74 -8.21 -10.65
C VAL A 433 -1.03 -8.20 -12.01
N GLY A 434 0.02 -9.02 -12.17
CA GLY A 434 0.87 -9.06 -13.37
C GLY A 434 2.05 -8.07 -13.38
N GLY A 435 2.14 -7.18 -12.38
CA GLY A 435 3.16 -6.14 -12.29
C GLY A 435 2.89 -4.91 -13.18
N PRO A 436 3.79 -3.90 -13.18
CA PRO A 436 5.05 -3.86 -12.42
C PRO A 436 4.84 -3.55 -10.93
N PHE A 437 5.80 -3.95 -10.11
CA PHE A 437 5.85 -3.66 -8.67
C PHE A 437 6.90 -2.58 -8.39
N SER A 438 6.57 -1.62 -7.53
CA SER A 438 7.46 -0.50 -7.19
C SER A 438 7.47 -0.24 -5.67
N PRO A 439 8.65 -0.06 -5.06
CA PRO A 439 9.98 -0.34 -5.62
C PRO A 439 10.18 -1.84 -5.92
N VAL A 440 10.88 -2.19 -6.99
CA VAL A 440 11.13 -3.59 -7.39
C VAL A 440 12.23 -4.24 -6.54
N SER A 441 13.08 -3.45 -5.89
CA SER A 441 14.15 -3.95 -5.04
C SER A 441 14.52 -2.97 -3.95
N LYS A 442 15.25 -3.47 -2.96
CA LYS A 442 15.91 -2.68 -1.93
C LYS A 442 17.30 -3.24 -1.69
N VAL A 443 18.27 -2.33 -1.63
CA VAL A 443 19.66 -2.67 -1.31
C VAL A 443 19.84 -2.58 0.19
N TYR A 444 20.40 -3.63 0.77
CA TYR A 444 20.83 -3.64 2.17
C TYR A 444 22.36 -3.72 2.21
N THR A 445 22.97 -2.75 2.88
CA THR A 445 24.40 -2.73 3.17
C THR A 445 24.65 -3.52 4.45
N LEU A 446 25.37 -4.63 4.31
CA LEU A 446 25.87 -5.43 5.41
C LEU A 446 27.24 -4.89 5.78
N LYS A 447 27.42 -4.49 7.04
CA LYS A 447 28.68 -3.99 7.58
C LYS A 447 29.10 -4.86 8.75
N ASN A 448 30.35 -5.27 8.77
CA ASN A 448 30.98 -5.75 9.99
C ASN A 448 31.41 -4.53 10.81
N THR A 449 30.80 -4.31 11.96
CA THR A 449 31.05 -3.10 12.76
C THR A 449 32.25 -3.22 13.69
N ASP A 450 32.80 -4.43 13.86
CA ASP A 450 33.85 -4.72 14.82
C ASP A 450 35.14 -5.23 14.13
N ASP A 451 36.08 -5.71 14.93
CA ASP A 451 37.50 -5.95 14.61
C ASP A 451 37.86 -7.41 14.23
N GLY A 452 36.92 -8.37 14.30
CA GLY A 452 37.10 -9.75 13.84
C GLY A 452 36.54 -10.03 12.43
N THR A 453 36.77 -11.22 11.86
CA THR A 453 36.19 -11.63 10.55
C THR A 453 34.78 -12.21 10.71
N LEU A 454 33.82 -11.67 9.96
CA LEU A 454 32.39 -12.00 10.03
C LEU A 454 31.96 -12.89 8.86
N ALA A 455 31.48 -14.11 9.11
CA ALA A 455 30.77 -14.92 8.12
C ALA A 455 29.26 -14.66 8.22
N TRP A 456 28.60 -14.46 7.08
CA TRP A 456 27.16 -14.17 7.04
C TRP A 456 26.43 -15.00 6.00
N THR A 457 25.11 -15.16 6.21
CA THR A 457 24.15 -15.71 5.26
C THR A 457 22.92 -14.80 5.16
N ALA A 458 22.28 -14.83 3.99
CA ALA A 458 21.00 -14.19 3.73
C ALA A 458 20.05 -15.24 3.15
N ALA A 459 18.89 -15.41 3.77
CA ALA A 459 17.88 -16.37 3.34
C ALA A 459 16.51 -15.71 3.22
N LYS A 460 15.65 -16.30 2.37
CA LYS A 460 14.29 -15.86 2.06
C LYS A 460 13.33 -17.03 2.27
N THR A 461 12.07 -16.75 2.56
CA THR A 461 11.04 -17.78 2.75
C THR A 461 10.13 -17.96 1.53
N GLN A 462 10.08 -16.96 0.64
CA GLN A 462 9.17 -16.96 -0.50
C GLN A 462 9.90 -17.07 -1.84
N THR A 463 9.20 -17.62 -2.84
CA THR A 463 9.72 -17.82 -4.20
C THR A 463 9.62 -16.58 -5.08
N TRP A 464 8.74 -15.62 -4.75
CA TRP A 464 8.55 -14.35 -5.46
C TRP A 464 9.61 -13.29 -5.13
N THR A 465 10.54 -13.60 -4.23
CA THR A 465 11.71 -12.75 -3.89
C THR A 465 13.01 -13.40 -4.39
N THR A 466 14.00 -12.59 -4.74
CA THR A 466 15.36 -13.03 -5.08
C THR A 466 16.38 -12.23 -4.27
N LEU A 467 17.49 -12.88 -3.89
CA LEU A 467 18.64 -12.27 -3.23
C LEU A 467 19.82 -12.24 -4.19
N SER A 468 20.57 -11.13 -4.26
CA SER A 468 21.79 -11.06 -5.08
C SER A 468 22.91 -11.97 -4.58
N SER A 469 22.94 -12.23 -3.27
CA SER A 469 23.91 -13.08 -2.59
C SER A 469 23.23 -13.75 -1.38
N THR A 470 23.57 -15.00 -1.10
CA THR A 470 23.01 -15.77 0.05
C THR A 470 24.03 -16.04 1.15
N SER A 471 25.31 -15.75 0.93
CA SER A 471 26.37 -15.89 1.92
C SER A 471 27.63 -15.10 1.56
N GLY A 472 28.51 -14.86 2.54
CA GLY A 472 29.82 -14.26 2.32
C GLY A 472 30.62 -14.10 3.62
N THR A 473 31.81 -13.49 3.51
CA THR A 473 32.67 -13.12 4.65
C THR A 473 33.05 -11.63 4.56
N LEU A 474 33.09 -10.93 5.69
CA LEU A 474 33.51 -9.53 5.82
C LEU A 474 34.66 -9.42 6.81
N SER A 475 35.79 -8.85 6.38
CA SER A 475 36.86 -8.45 7.30
C SER A 475 36.39 -7.33 8.25
N ALA A 476 37.20 -7.02 9.27
CA ALA A 476 36.96 -5.92 10.19
C ALA A 476 36.60 -4.61 9.46
N GLY A 477 35.51 -3.95 9.86
CA GLY A 477 35.03 -2.70 9.25
C GLY A 477 34.51 -2.80 7.81
N ALA A 478 34.62 -3.96 7.15
CA ALA A 478 34.27 -4.12 5.74
C ALA A 478 32.75 -4.12 5.52
N THR A 479 32.35 -3.78 4.28
CA THR A 479 30.96 -3.76 3.87
C THR A 479 30.74 -4.59 2.61
N THR A 480 29.53 -5.11 2.45
CA THR A 480 29.02 -5.66 1.20
C THR A 480 27.55 -5.30 1.05
N THR A 481 26.96 -5.54 -0.11
CA THR A 481 25.55 -5.26 -0.35
C THR A 481 24.81 -6.52 -0.75
N VAL A 482 23.60 -6.69 -0.21
CA VAL A 482 22.64 -7.70 -0.64
C VAL A 482 21.41 -6.96 -1.17
N THR A 483 21.13 -7.14 -2.45
CA THR A 483 19.90 -6.62 -3.05
C THR A 483 18.81 -7.65 -2.91
N VAL A 484 17.71 -7.25 -2.27
CA VAL A 484 16.45 -8.02 -2.21
C VAL A 484 15.55 -7.50 -3.31
N SER A 485 15.13 -8.36 -4.23
CA SER A 485 14.31 -7.98 -5.39
C SER A 485 13.02 -8.79 -5.46
N ILE A 486 11.93 -8.12 -5.81
CA ILE A 486 10.69 -8.75 -6.28
C ILE A 486 10.96 -9.29 -7.69
N ASN A 487 10.83 -10.61 -7.87
CA ASN A 487 11.12 -11.27 -9.14
C ASN A 487 9.85 -11.50 -9.98
N THR A 488 10.00 -12.09 -11.17
CA THR A 488 8.89 -12.34 -12.08
C THR A 488 7.85 -13.34 -11.54
N GLY A 489 8.19 -14.15 -10.53
CA GLY A 489 7.24 -15.00 -9.83
C GLY A 489 6.12 -14.22 -9.14
N ALA A 490 6.37 -12.97 -8.75
CA ALA A 490 5.35 -12.09 -8.17
C ALA A 490 4.21 -11.76 -9.16
N ASN A 491 4.45 -11.83 -10.47
CA ASN A 491 3.44 -11.52 -11.48
C ASN A 491 2.29 -12.54 -11.52
N ALA A 492 2.50 -13.74 -10.99
CA ALA A 492 1.49 -14.80 -10.92
C ALA A 492 0.65 -14.76 -9.64
N LEU A 493 0.94 -13.85 -8.71
CA LEU A 493 0.20 -13.72 -7.46
C LEU A 493 -1.16 -13.05 -7.72
N ALA A 494 -2.20 -13.57 -7.05
CA ALA A 494 -3.52 -12.97 -7.05
C ALA A 494 -3.52 -11.65 -6.26
N ALA A 495 -4.61 -10.88 -6.34
CA ALA A 495 -4.75 -9.68 -5.52
C ALA A 495 -4.75 -10.05 -4.02
N GLY A 496 -3.96 -9.34 -3.23
CA GLY A 496 -3.78 -9.61 -1.81
C GLY A 496 -2.48 -9.03 -1.25
N THR A 497 -2.28 -9.21 0.05
CA THR A 497 -1.04 -8.86 0.74
C THR A 497 -0.20 -10.11 0.97
N TYR A 498 1.05 -10.08 0.53
CA TYR A 498 2.01 -11.17 0.68
C TYR A 498 3.19 -10.69 1.51
N THR A 499 3.68 -11.55 2.39
CA THR A 499 4.80 -11.26 3.27
C THR A 499 5.92 -12.26 3.06
N ASP A 500 7.14 -11.78 2.98
CA ASP A 500 8.37 -12.57 3.06
C ASP A 500 9.23 -12.02 4.20
N THR A 501 10.09 -12.87 4.74
CA THR A 501 11.06 -12.49 5.76
C THR A 501 12.44 -12.82 5.24
N ILE A 502 13.25 -11.78 5.03
CA ILE A 502 14.66 -11.95 4.69
C ILE A 502 15.46 -12.01 5.97
N SER A 503 16.02 -13.18 6.28
CA SER A 503 16.88 -13.36 7.44
C SER A 503 18.33 -13.11 7.06
N PHE A 504 18.94 -12.09 7.64
CA PHE A 504 20.38 -11.90 7.64
C PHE A 504 20.94 -12.54 8.91
N ARG A 505 21.87 -13.46 8.75
CA ARG A 505 22.46 -14.21 9.85
C ARG A 505 23.97 -14.09 9.79
N ASN A 506 24.56 -13.60 10.86
CA ASN A 506 25.95 -13.82 11.19
C ASN A 506 26.12 -15.28 11.63
N THR A 507 26.84 -16.06 10.84
CA THR A 507 27.10 -17.48 11.14
C THR A 507 28.36 -17.68 11.96
N THR A 508 29.16 -16.64 12.21
CA THR A 508 30.30 -16.71 13.14
C THR A 508 29.83 -16.90 14.57
N ASN A 509 28.86 -16.09 15.00
CA ASN A 509 28.49 -15.96 16.42
C ASN A 509 27.00 -15.61 16.64
N GLY A 510 26.23 -15.36 15.57
CA GLY A 510 24.83 -14.93 15.66
C GLY A 510 24.59 -13.43 15.99
N ARG A 511 25.63 -12.65 16.25
CA ARG A 511 25.54 -11.23 16.63
C ARG A 511 25.18 -10.36 15.43
N GLY A 512 24.19 -9.48 15.61
CA GLY A 512 23.64 -8.67 14.52
C GLY A 512 22.70 -9.46 13.58
N ASN A 513 22.32 -10.69 13.96
CA ASN A 513 21.24 -11.41 13.29
C ASN A 513 19.99 -10.54 13.26
N THR A 514 19.44 -10.35 12.06
CA THR A 514 18.29 -9.49 11.91
C THR A 514 17.42 -9.97 10.76
N ASN A 515 16.15 -9.59 10.81
CA ASN A 515 15.21 -9.88 9.74
C ASN A 515 14.80 -8.56 9.08
N ARG A 516 14.58 -8.59 7.77
CA ARG A 516 13.90 -7.52 7.05
C ARG A 516 12.60 -8.08 6.52
N ALA A 517 11.49 -7.47 6.94
CA ALA A 517 10.20 -7.78 6.38
C ALA A 517 10.16 -7.31 4.92
N VAL A 518 9.58 -8.12 4.06
CA VAL A 518 9.20 -7.74 2.70
C VAL A 518 7.69 -7.82 2.65
N SER A 519 7.03 -6.70 2.44
CA SER A 519 5.58 -6.63 2.22
C SER A 519 5.35 -6.33 0.76
N LEU A 520 4.63 -7.21 0.08
CA LEU A 520 4.18 -7.03 -1.29
C LEU A 520 2.66 -6.90 -1.29
N THR A 521 2.16 -5.73 -1.67
CA THR A 521 0.72 -5.53 -1.90
C THR A 521 0.43 -5.65 -3.39
N VAL A 522 -0.31 -6.70 -3.76
CA VAL A 522 -0.79 -6.92 -5.12
C VAL A 522 -2.22 -6.40 -5.20
N ASN A 523 -2.39 -5.27 -5.86
CA ASN A 523 -3.70 -4.66 -6.04
C ASN A 523 -4.43 -5.32 -7.22
N PRO A 524 -5.76 -5.48 -7.13
CA PRO A 524 -6.55 -5.85 -8.30
C PRO A 524 -6.34 -4.82 -9.42
N PRO A 525 -6.34 -5.24 -10.71
CA PRO A 525 -6.27 -4.30 -11.83
C PRO A 525 -7.38 -3.25 -11.72
N PRO A 526 -7.12 -1.97 -12.03
CA PRO A 526 -8.15 -0.95 -12.03
C PRO A 526 -9.32 -1.34 -12.93
N GLY A 527 -10.55 -1.13 -12.46
CA GLY A 527 -11.75 -1.28 -13.27
C GLY A 527 -11.64 -0.53 -14.59
N SER A 528 -11.99 -1.21 -15.70
CA SER A 528 -11.90 -0.66 -17.05
C SER A 528 -13.17 -1.02 -17.81
N LEU A 529 -13.79 -0.03 -18.43
CA LEU A 529 -15.03 -0.23 -19.17
C LEU A 529 -14.73 -0.73 -20.58
N SER A 530 -15.27 -1.88 -20.95
CA SER A 530 -15.33 -2.35 -22.34
C SER A 530 -16.75 -2.24 -22.84
N VAL A 531 -16.93 -1.78 -24.09
CA VAL A 531 -18.25 -1.63 -24.72
C VAL A 531 -18.25 -2.34 -26.06
N THR A 532 -19.08 -3.38 -26.18
CA THR A 532 -19.18 -4.22 -27.38
C THR A 532 -20.62 -4.23 -27.91
N PRO A 533 -20.87 -4.10 -29.23
CA PRO A 533 -19.89 -4.01 -30.32
C PRO A 533 -19.16 -2.65 -30.38
N GLY A 534 -18.07 -2.62 -31.15
CA GLY A 534 -17.30 -1.40 -31.44
C GLY A 534 -18.00 -0.46 -32.44
N ASP A 535 -18.93 -0.99 -33.23
CA ASP A 535 -19.60 -0.28 -34.30
C ASP A 535 -20.67 0.70 -33.80
N GLY A 536 -20.93 1.74 -34.60
CA GLY A 536 -22.04 2.66 -34.40
C GLY A 536 -23.38 2.09 -34.85
N LEU A 537 -24.47 2.70 -34.39
CA LEU A 537 -25.81 2.43 -34.93
C LEU A 537 -25.97 3.24 -36.23
N THR A 538 -25.99 2.56 -37.38
CA THR A 538 -26.37 3.17 -38.66
C THR A 538 -27.77 2.71 -39.03
N SER A 539 -28.71 3.65 -39.04
CA SER A 539 -30.12 3.40 -39.34
C SER A 539 -30.55 4.22 -40.54
N SER A 540 -31.46 3.68 -41.35
CA SER A 540 -32.08 4.43 -42.46
C SER A 540 -33.56 4.15 -42.58
N GLY A 541 -34.29 5.06 -43.21
CA GLY A 541 -35.71 4.90 -43.50
C GLY A 541 -36.29 6.07 -44.27
N LEU A 542 -37.57 5.95 -44.62
CA LEU A 542 -38.34 7.01 -45.24
C LEU A 542 -38.69 8.10 -44.22
N VAL A 543 -38.99 9.31 -44.69
CA VAL A 543 -39.65 10.34 -43.87
C VAL A 543 -40.90 9.73 -43.24
N GLY A 544 -41.07 9.90 -41.92
CA GLY A 544 -42.15 9.29 -41.15
C GLY A 544 -41.85 7.89 -40.58
N GLY A 545 -40.73 7.26 -40.97
CA GLY A 545 -40.34 5.91 -40.55
C GLY A 545 -41.12 4.78 -41.27
N PRO A 546 -40.90 3.51 -40.90
CA PRO A 546 -39.98 3.05 -39.85
C PRO A 546 -38.51 3.15 -40.27
N PHE A 547 -37.63 3.20 -39.27
CA PHE A 547 -36.17 3.20 -39.46
C PHE A 547 -35.59 1.84 -39.10
N SER A 548 -34.67 1.32 -39.91
CA SER A 548 -34.04 0.01 -39.71
C SER A 548 -32.52 0.09 -39.86
N PRO A 549 -31.75 -0.55 -38.96
CA PRO A 549 -32.17 -1.11 -37.67
C PRO A 549 -32.68 -0.02 -36.70
N SER A 550 -33.76 -0.28 -35.97
CA SER A 550 -34.35 0.70 -35.04
C SER A 550 -33.54 0.89 -33.75
N SER A 551 -32.62 -0.02 -33.45
CA SER A 551 -31.80 0.01 -32.23
C SER A 551 -30.57 -0.89 -32.35
N LEU A 552 -29.57 -0.63 -31.51
CA LEU A 552 -28.42 -1.51 -31.30
C LEU A 552 -28.13 -1.63 -29.80
N ALA A 553 -27.93 -2.86 -29.34
CA ALA A 553 -27.60 -3.17 -27.94
C ALA A 553 -26.09 -3.19 -27.73
N TYR A 554 -25.61 -2.42 -26.76
CA TYR A 554 -24.22 -2.40 -26.34
C TYR A 554 -24.07 -3.08 -24.99
N THR A 555 -23.21 -4.08 -24.93
CA THR A 555 -22.80 -4.74 -23.69
C THR A 555 -21.63 -3.97 -23.10
N LEU A 556 -21.88 -3.38 -21.93
CA LEU A 556 -20.88 -2.79 -21.06
C LEU A 556 -20.34 -3.89 -20.16
N GLN A 557 -19.02 -4.04 -20.10
CA GLN A 557 -18.34 -4.99 -19.23
C GLN A 557 -17.26 -4.27 -18.45
N ASN A 558 -17.15 -4.57 -17.16
CA ASN A 558 -15.96 -4.21 -16.39
C ASN A 558 -14.90 -5.30 -16.55
N THR A 559 -13.85 -5.03 -17.32
CA THR A 559 -12.75 -5.98 -17.57
C THR A 559 -11.63 -5.89 -16.52
N GLY A 560 -11.73 -4.96 -15.57
CA GLY A 560 -10.79 -4.84 -14.47
C GLY A 560 -11.21 -5.61 -13.21
N GLY A 561 -10.39 -5.49 -12.17
CA GLY A 561 -10.56 -6.19 -10.89
C GLY A 561 -11.25 -5.39 -9.79
N THR A 562 -11.55 -4.10 -10.01
CA THR A 562 -12.31 -3.25 -9.07
C THR A 562 -13.62 -2.76 -9.67
N ALA A 563 -14.64 -2.54 -8.85
CA ALA A 563 -15.94 -2.07 -9.31
C ALA A 563 -15.85 -0.67 -9.97
N ILE A 564 -16.64 -0.45 -11.02
CA ILE A 564 -16.75 0.84 -11.72
C ILE A 564 -18.17 1.37 -11.66
N ALA A 565 -18.30 2.69 -11.52
CA ALA A 565 -19.52 3.42 -11.81
C ALA A 565 -19.44 3.96 -13.23
N TRP A 566 -20.52 3.82 -14.00
CA TRP A 566 -20.57 4.25 -15.39
C TRP A 566 -21.81 5.08 -15.68
N THR A 567 -21.72 5.90 -16.72
CA THR A 567 -22.84 6.67 -17.28
C THR A 567 -22.91 6.48 -18.79
N ALA A 568 -24.12 6.51 -19.34
CA ALA A 568 -24.37 6.57 -20.77
C ALA A 568 -25.15 7.85 -21.10
N ALA A 569 -24.70 8.60 -22.11
CA ALA A 569 -25.34 9.84 -22.54
C ALA A 569 -25.48 9.93 -24.07
N LYS A 570 -26.36 10.83 -24.51
CA LYS A 570 -26.70 11.11 -25.91
C LYS A 570 -26.80 12.62 -26.12
N THR A 571 -26.61 13.10 -27.35
CA THR A 571 -26.66 14.53 -27.67
C THR A 571 -27.91 14.96 -28.42
N ARG A 572 -28.69 14.03 -28.97
CA ARG A 572 -29.91 14.32 -29.73
C ARG A 572 -31.17 13.79 -29.06
N THR A 573 -32.31 14.36 -29.44
CA THR A 573 -33.64 14.00 -28.91
C THR A 573 -34.30 12.84 -29.63
N TRP A 574 -33.95 12.59 -30.90
CA TRP A 574 -34.47 11.48 -31.72
C TRP A 574 -33.87 10.10 -31.38
N THR A 575 -32.92 10.06 -30.45
CA THR A 575 -32.36 8.84 -29.87
C THR A 575 -32.84 8.63 -28.43
N THR A 576 -32.82 7.39 -27.95
CA THR A 576 -33.10 7.00 -26.55
C THR A 576 -32.10 5.97 -26.07
N LEU A 577 -31.84 5.94 -24.76
CA LEU A 577 -31.00 4.95 -24.08
C LEU A 577 -31.85 4.16 -23.10
N SER A 578 -31.67 2.85 -23.02
CA SER A 578 -32.38 2.00 -22.05
C SER A 578 -31.94 2.21 -20.59
N SER A 579 -30.71 2.69 -20.38
CA SER A 579 -30.17 3.09 -19.09
C SER A 579 -29.11 4.19 -19.27
N THR A 580 -28.99 5.07 -18.30
CA THR A 580 -28.06 6.23 -18.33
C THR A 580 -26.97 6.14 -17.27
N SER A 581 -27.06 5.22 -16.31
CA SER A 581 -26.03 5.01 -15.30
C SER A 581 -26.15 3.64 -14.63
N GLY A 582 -25.08 3.23 -13.95
CA GLY A 582 -25.06 2.02 -13.14
C GLY A 582 -23.70 1.79 -12.48
N THR A 583 -23.59 0.65 -11.80
CA THR A 583 -22.32 0.14 -11.27
C THR A 583 -22.08 -1.27 -11.81
N LEU A 584 -20.81 -1.61 -12.07
CA LEU A 584 -20.38 -2.93 -12.51
C LEU A 584 -19.26 -3.41 -11.59
N SER A 585 -19.52 -4.46 -10.82
CA SER A 585 -18.48 -5.22 -10.12
C SER A 585 -17.48 -5.83 -11.12
N ALA A 586 -16.33 -6.29 -10.63
CA ALA A 586 -15.31 -6.92 -11.47
C ALA A 586 -15.92 -8.08 -12.31
N GLY A 587 -15.68 -8.07 -13.62
CA GLY A 587 -16.20 -9.06 -14.57
C GLY A 587 -17.71 -8.95 -14.89
N ALA A 588 -18.47 -8.11 -14.17
CA ALA A 588 -19.91 -7.96 -14.39
C ALA A 588 -20.20 -7.26 -15.73
N THR A 589 -21.40 -7.52 -16.26
CA THR A 589 -21.91 -6.92 -17.50
C THR A 589 -23.25 -6.22 -17.29
N ALA A 590 -23.54 -5.24 -18.14
CA ALA A 590 -24.85 -4.61 -18.29
C ALA A 590 -25.09 -4.31 -19.77
N THR A 591 -26.36 -4.25 -20.18
CA THR A 591 -26.72 -3.92 -21.57
C THR A 591 -27.38 -2.54 -21.63
N VAL A 592 -26.86 -1.67 -22.49
CA VAL A 592 -27.46 -0.38 -22.84
C VAL A 592 -27.86 -0.42 -24.31
N THR A 593 -29.15 -0.31 -24.58
CA THR A 593 -29.70 -0.25 -25.94
C THR A 593 -29.86 1.19 -26.37
N VAL A 594 -29.23 1.55 -27.48
CA VAL A 594 -29.41 2.83 -28.17
C VAL A 594 -30.49 2.63 -29.23
N SER A 595 -31.58 3.40 -29.18
CA SER A 595 -32.72 3.25 -30.10
C SER A 595 -33.10 4.56 -30.78
N ILE A 596 -33.49 4.47 -32.05
CA ILE A 596 -34.18 5.53 -32.78
C ILE A 596 -35.63 5.59 -32.27
N ASN A 597 -36.05 6.73 -31.73
CA ASN A 597 -37.39 6.88 -31.15
C ASN A 597 -38.35 7.58 -32.13
N SER A 598 -39.61 7.73 -31.72
CA SER A 598 -40.66 8.35 -32.55
C SER A 598 -40.39 9.81 -32.93
N GLY A 599 -39.51 10.52 -32.21
CA GLY A 599 -39.06 11.86 -32.58
C GLY A 599 -38.29 11.90 -33.90
N ALA A 600 -37.73 10.77 -34.36
CA ALA A 600 -37.11 10.69 -35.67
C ALA A 600 -38.13 10.80 -36.82
N ASN A 601 -39.40 10.46 -36.59
CA ASN A 601 -40.44 10.46 -37.63
C ASN A 601 -40.78 11.88 -38.12
N THR A 602 -40.43 12.92 -37.36
CA THR A 602 -40.67 14.32 -37.72
C THR A 602 -39.48 14.97 -38.44
N LEU A 603 -38.38 14.24 -38.63
CA LEU A 603 -37.20 14.75 -39.32
C LEU A 603 -37.45 14.81 -40.83
N ALA A 604 -36.99 15.89 -41.46
CA ALA A 604 -37.01 16.04 -42.90
C ALA A 604 -35.98 15.09 -43.55
N ALA A 605 -36.04 14.94 -44.87
CA ALA A 605 -35.03 14.18 -45.59
C ALA A 605 -33.63 14.81 -45.38
N GLY A 606 -32.65 13.98 -45.01
CA GLY A 606 -31.29 14.38 -44.69
C GLY A 606 -30.55 13.34 -43.85
N THR A 607 -29.28 13.61 -43.58
CA THR A 607 -28.44 12.79 -42.69
C THR A 607 -28.30 13.47 -41.34
N TYR A 608 -28.57 12.73 -40.27
CA TYR A 608 -28.50 13.19 -38.89
C TYR A 608 -27.50 12.37 -38.09
N THR A 609 -26.73 13.04 -37.23
CA THR A 609 -25.73 12.40 -36.38
C THR A 609 -25.99 12.66 -34.91
N ASP A 610 -25.77 11.64 -34.10
CA ASP A 610 -25.72 11.67 -32.65
C ASP A 610 -24.51 10.85 -32.17
N THR A 611 -24.13 11.02 -30.92
CA THR A 611 -23.04 10.30 -30.26
C THR A 611 -23.56 9.72 -28.97
N ALA A 612 -23.53 8.40 -28.84
CA ALA A 612 -23.71 7.72 -27.57
C ALA A 612 -22.37 7.66 -26.84
N SER A 613 -22.24 8.33 -25.70
CA SER A 613 -21.04 8.24 -24.86
C SER A 613 -21.26 7.23 -23.74
N PHE A 614 -20.23 6.42 -23.48
CA PHE A 614 -20.17 5.47 -22.38
C PHE A 614 -18.95 5.82 -21.54
N THR A 615 -19.19 6.34 -20.34
CA THR A 615 -18.15 6.92 -19.50
C THR A 615 -18.00 6.09 -18.25
N ASN A 616 -16.76 5.67 -17.98
CA ASN A 616 -16.36 5.16 -16.67
C ASN A 616 -16.10 6.35 -15.75
N THR A 617 -17.06 6.66 -14.88
CA THR A 617 -16.97 7.80 -13.95
C THR A 617 -16.06 7.57 -12.75
N THR A 618 -15.60 6.34 -12.52
CA THR A 618 -14.69 6.02 -11.41
C THR A 618 -13.26 6.47 -11.70
N ASN A 619 -12.73 6.19 -12.89
CA ASN A 619 -11.33 6.49 -13.24
C ASN A 619 -11.10 6.86 -14.72
N GLY A 620 -12.15 6.92 -15.54
CA GLY A 620 -12.06 7.25 -16.96
C GLY A 620 -11.62 6.10 -17.88
N ASN A 621 -11.04 5.02 -17.36
CA ASN A 621 -10.50 3.93 -18.18
C ASN A 621 -11.59 3.22 -18.98
N GLY A 622 -11.34 3.08 -20.28
CA GLY A 622 -12.28 2.43 -21.19
C GLY A 622 -13.49 3.30 -21.59
N THR A 623 -13.51 4.58 -21.18
CA THR A 623 -14.48 5.54 -21.68
C THR A 623 -14.39 5.63 -23.19
N THR A 624 -15.54 5.54 -23.85
CA THR A 624 -15.61 5.47 -25.30
C THR A 624 -16.92 6.06 -25.81
N THR A 625 -17.00 6.27 -27.12
CA THR A 625 -18.20 6.76 -27.79
C THR A 625 -18.56 5.84 -28.96
N ARG A 626 -19.84 5.79 -29.30
CA ARG A 626 -20.36 5.09 -30.48
C ARG A 626 -21.16 6.10 -31.32
N PRO A 627 -20.84 6.25 -32.61
CA PRO A 627 -21.61 7.15 -33.47
C PRO A 627 -22.99 6.55 -33.72
N VAL A 628 -23.99 7.41 -33.83
CA VAL A 628 -25.33 7.06 -34.30
C VAL A 628 -25.59 7.90 -35.55
N SER A 629 -25.76 7.23 -36.69
CA SER A 629 -26.08 7.86 -37.97
C SER A 629 -27.49 7.47 -38.38
N LEU A 630 -28.32 8.46 -38.69
CA LEU A 630 -29.66 8.28 -39.19
C LEU A 630 -29.78 8.95 -40.57
N THR A 631 -30.01 8.14 -41.61
CA THR A 631 -30.32 8.64 -42.95
C THR A 631 -31.82 8.60 -43.16
N VAL A 632 -32.44 9.78 -43.23
CA VAL A 632 -33.86 9.94 -43.58
C VAL A 632 -33.90 10.30 -45.06
N SER A 633 -34.46 9.46 -45.92
CA SER A 633 -34.59 9.80 -47.34
C SER A 633 -36.03 10.12 -47.73
N ALA A 634 -36.18 11.01 -48.71
CA ALA A 634 -37.49 11.46 -49.20
C ALA A 634 -38.26 10.31 -49.85
N SER A 635 -39.59 10.36 -49.81
CA SER A 635 -40.43 9.38 -50.49
C SER A 635 -40.16 9.34 -52.00
N PRO A 636 -40.32 8.17 -52.64
CA PRO A 636 -40.27 8.08 -54.09
C PRO A 636 -41.41 8.89 -54.72
N VAL A 637 -41.18 9.38 -55.95
CA VAL A 637 -42.18 10.14 -56.70
C VAL A 637 -42.33 9.48 -58.06
N LEU A 638 -43.53 8.94 -58.34
CA LEU A 638 -43.85 8.30 -59.60
C LEU A 638 -44.15 9.35 -60.67
N SER A 639 -43.34 9.35 -61.73
CA SER A 639 -43.62 10.09 -62.96
C SER A 639 -43.75 9.12 -64.14
N VAL A 640 -44.79 9.31 -64.96
CA VAL A 640 -45.00 8.55 -66.20
C VAL A 640 -45.19 9.54 -67.34
N THR A 641 -44.44 9.40 -68.42
CA THR A 641 -44.46 10.33 -69.57
C THR A 641 -44.47 9.56 -70.89
N PRO A 642 -45.24 10.00 -71.90
CA PRO A 642 -46.25 11.06 -71.86
C PRO A 642 -47.55 10.63 -71.14
N ASP A 643 -48.48 11.56 -70.91
CA ASP A 643 -49.81 11.22 -70.35
C ASP A 643 -50.74 10.51 -71.37
N ASN A 644 -50.52 10.77 -72.67
CA ASN A 644 -51.25 10.14 -73.77
C ASN A 644 -50.30 9.78 -74.92
N ARG A 645 -50.59 8.67 -75.60
CA ARG A 645 -50.00 8.28 -76.89
C ARG A 645 -51.08 8.16 -77.95
N ASP A 646 -50.99 8.99 -78.99
CA ASP A 646 -51.79 8.83 -80.20
C ASP A 646 -51.10 7.87 -81.15
N VAL A 647 -51.82 6.84 -81.62
CA VAL A 647 -51.28 5.80 -82.49
C VAL A 647 -52.15 5.57 -83.73
N GLY A 648 -51.52 5.12 -84.80
CA GLY A 648 -52.19 4.85 -86.08
C GLY A 648 -53.10 3.62 -86.05
N VAL A 649 -53.86 3.46 -87.14
CA VAL A 649 -54.87 2.39 -87.28
C VAL A 649 -54.26 0.99 -87.35
N ALA A 650 -53.08 0.84 -87.95
CA ALA A 650 -52.40 -0.45 -88.06
C ALA A 650 -51.96 -0.98 -86.68
N ALA A 651 -51.75 -2.30 -86.57
CA ALA A 651 -51.16 -2.89 -85.38
C ALA A 651 -49.72 -2.38 -85.18
N GLY A 652 -49.29 -2.22 -83.92
CA GLY A 652 -47.97 -1.69 -83.62
C GLY A 652 -47.67 -1.65 -82.14
N THR A 653 -46.64 -0.88 -81.77
CA THR A 653 -46.20 -0.71 -80.40
C THR A 653 -46.02 0.77 -80.05
N THR A 654 -46.24 1.12 -78.79
CA THR A 654 -45.93 2.44 -78.24
C THR A 654 -45.36 2.30 -76.83
N THR A 655 -44.75 3.36 -76.30
CA THR A 655 -44.04 3.30 -75.01
C THR A 655 -44.44 4.42 -74.05
N PHE A 656 -44.36 4.11 -72.75
CA PHE A 656 -44.38 5.08 -71.67
C PHE A 656 -43.11 4.95 -70.84
N ASP A 657 -42.46 6.07 -70.57
CA ASP A 657 -41.29 6.12 -69.71
C ASP A 657 -41.72 6.41 -68.28
N ILE A 658 -41.16 5.64 -67.36
CA ILE A 658 -41.37 5.72 -65.93
C ILE A 658 -40.07 6.23 -65.33
N ALA A 659 -40.19 7.20 -64.45
CA ALA A 659 -39.07 7.74 -63.69
C ALA A 659 -39.45 7.89 -62.22
N ASN A 660 -38.48 7.63 -61.34
CA ASN A 660 -38.52 8.04 -59.96
C ASN A 660 -37.80 9.40 -59.83
N SER A 661 -38.56 10.47 -59.63
CA SER A 661 -37.99 11.81 -59.38
C SER A 661 -37.88 12.15 -57.88
N GLY A 662 -38.25 11.20 -57.02
CA GLY A 662 -38.15 11.30 -55.57
C GLY A 662 -36.87 10.68 -55.02
N GLY A 663 -36.87 10.41 -53.72
CA GLY A 663 -35.83 9.63 -53.05
C GLY A 663 -36.22 8.15 -52.92
N TRP A 664 -35.31 7.34 -52.37
CA TRP A 664 -35.48 5.88 -52.20
C TRP A 664 -35.75 5.13 -53.50
N THR A 665 -35.70 3.81 -53.41
CA THR A 665 -36.03 2.92 -54.52
C THR A 665 -37.55 2.84 -54.68
N MET A 666 -38.04 2.93 -55.92
CA MET A 666 -39.47 2.84 -56.25
C MET A 666 -39.76 1.58 -57.07
N ASP A 667 -40.34 0.56 -56.45
CA ASP A 667 -40.87 -0.58 -57.19
C ASP A 667 -42.27 -0.27 -57.74
N TRP A 668 -42.47 -0.54 -59.03
CA TRP A 668 -43.71 -0.20 -59.72
C TRP A 668 -44.20 -1.35 -60.61
N THR A 669 -45.51 -1.35 -60.86
CA THR A 669 -46.21 -2.28 -61.75
C THR A 669 -47.11 -1.51 -62.71
N ALA A 670 -47.23 -2.00 -63.93
CA ALA A 670 -48.12 -1.47 -64.97
C ALA A 670 -49.18 -2.52 -65.31
N ALA A 671 -50.41 -2.08 -65.52
CA ALA A 671 -51.52 -2.93 -65.95
C ALA A 671 -52.43 -2.19 -66.92
N VAL A 672 -52.87 -2.85 -67.99
CA VAL A 672 -53.96 -2.34 -68.82
C VAL A 672 -55.26 -2.52 -68.04
N VAL A 673 -55.93 -1.41 -67.74
CA VAL A 673 -57.19 -1.39 -66.98
C VAL A 673 -58.40 -1.12 -67.85
N ALA A 674 -58.19 -0.56 -69.04
CA ALA A 674 -59.19 -0.45 -70.10
C ALA A 674 -58.50 -0.61 -71.47
N GLY A 675 -59.12 -1.33 -72.41
CA GLY A 675 -58.49 -1.65 -73.70
C GLY A 675 -58.73 -3.08 -74.20
N GLY A 676 -59.42 -3.92 -73.43
CA GLY A 676 -59.77 -5.29 -73.84
C GLY A 676 -58.57 -6.09 -74.34
N GLU A 677 -58.78 -6.94 -75.35
CA GLU A 677 -57.69 -7.72 -75.97
C GLU A 677 -56.86 -6.91 -76.97
N TRP A 678 -57.32 -5.71 -77.37
CA TRP A 678 -56.63 -4.94 -78.41
C TRP A 678 -55.42 -4.17 -77.89
N LEU A 679 -55.33 -3.91 -76.58
CA LEU A 679 -54.20 -3.26 -75.94
C LEU A 679 -53.63 -4.18 -74.85
N PHE A 680 -52.35 -4.50 -74.92
CA PHE A 680 -51.68 -5.36 -73.95
C PHE A 680 -50.26 -4.86 -73.64
N ILE A 681 -49.74 -5.18 -72.47
CA ILE A 681 -48.34 -4.91 -72.15
C ILE A 681 -47.48 -5.97 -72.83
N GLN A 682 -46.66 -5.56 -73.78
CA GLN A 682 -45.71 -6.44 -74.46
C GLN A 682 -44.46 -6.66 -73.62
N SER A 683 -43.96 -5.61 -72.93
CA SER A 683 -42.84 -5.70 -71.99
C SER A 683 -42.87 -4.54 -71.00
N GLY A 684 -42.15 -4.69 -69.88
CA GLY A 684 -42.09 -3.66 -68.83
C GLY A 684 -43.35 -3.58 -67.97
N ALA A 685 -43.98 -4.73 -67.65
CA ALA A 685 -45.14 -4.77 -66.75
C ALA A 685 -44.78 -4.44 -65.28
N SER A 686 -43.49 -4.41 -64.95
CA SER A 686 -42.97 -3.99 -63.66
C SER A 686 -41.53 -3.51 -63.81
N GLY A 687 -41.05 -2.75 -62.83
CA GLY A 687 -39.66 -2.32 -62.76
C GLY A 687 -39.34 -1.65 -61.43
N THR A 688 -38.09 -1.23 -61.31
CA THR A 688 -37.55 -0.56 -60.14
C THR A 688 -36.94 0.78 -60.57
N ASP A 689 -37.30 1.85 -59.86
CA ASP A 689 -36.98 3.23 -60.20
C ASP A 689 -37.46 3.63 -61.60
N GLY A 690 -36.55 3.69 -62.57
CA GLY A 690 -36.86 4.04 -63.95
C GLY A 690 -37.12 2.83 -64.83
N GLY A 691 -37.89 3.02 -65.90
CA GLY A 691 -38.05 1.99 -66.92
C GLY A 691 -39.04 2.38 -68.00
N THR A 692 -39.25 1.50 -68.97
CA THR A 692 -40.15 1.77 -70.10
C THR A 692 -41.19 0.66 -70.19
N VAL A 693 -42.47 1.03 -70.17
CA VAL A 693 -43.59 0.13 -70.49
C VAL A 693 -43.79 0.16 -71.99
N THR A 694 -43.62 -0.99 -72.65
CA THR A 694 -43.93 -1.14 -74.07
C THR A 694 -45.29 -1.80 -74.21
N LEU A 695 -46.23 -1.10 -74.82
CA LEU A 695 -47.57 -1.58 -75.11
C LEU A 695 -47.64 -2.04 -76.56
N GLY A 696 -48.17 -3.24 -76.77
CA GLY A 696 -48.60 -3.72 -78.08
C GLY A 696 -50.08 -3.43 -78.28
N PHE A 697 -50.45 -3.05 -79.50
CA PHE A 697 -51.85 -2.88 -79.88
C PHE A 697 -52.16 -3.51 -81.23
N THR A 698 -53.36 -4.09 -81.36
CA THR A 698 -53.84 -4.65 -82.62
C THR A 698 -54.40 -3.57 -83.55
N ALA A 699 -54.62 -3.88 -84.82
CA ALA A 699 -55.20 -2.93 -85.77
C ALA A 699 -56.65 -2.56 -85.37
N ASN A 700 -57.02 -1.30 -85.52
CA ASN A 700 -58.39 -0.84 -85.29
C ASN A 700 -59.25 -1.06 -86.53
N GLN A 701 -60.01 -2.15 -86.53
CA GLN A 701 -60.93 -2.51 -87.62
C GLN A 701 -62.31 -1.86 -87.47
N THR A 702 -62.41 -0.75 -86.75
CA THR A 702 -63.67 -0.02 -86.55
C THR A 702 -63.58 1.39 -87.13
N ALA A 703 -64.73 1.96 -87.47
CA ALA A 703 -64.85 3.33 -87.98
C ALA A 703 -64.69 4.41 -86.90
N TRP A 704 -64.38 4.03 -85.65
CA TRP A 704 -64.30 4.96 -84.50
C TRP A 704 -62.95 4.86 -83.81
N PRO A 705 -62.40 5.98 -83.31
CA PRO A 705 -61.21 5.92 -82.48
C PRO A 705 -61.52 5.17 -81.19
N ARG A 706 -60.55 4.40 -80.70
CA ARG A 706 -60.67 3.66 -79.44
C ARG A 706 -59.56 4.05 -78.48
N GLN A 707 -59.88 4.06 -77.20
CA GLN A 707 -58.94 4.48 -76.15
C GLN A 707 -58.76 3.36 -75.13
N GLY A 708 -57.50 3.11 -74.76
CA GLY A 708 -57.12 2.23 -73.67
C GLY A 708 -56.45 3.02 -72.54
N ILE A 709 -56.57 2.52 -71.32
CA ILE A 709 -56.02 3.12 -70.10
C ILE A 709 -55.05 2.14 -69.48
N VAL A 710 -53.85 2.62 -69.17
CA VAL A 710 -52.82 1.87 -68.43
C VAL A 710 -52.63 2.53 -67.07
N ARG A 711 -52.70 1.71 -66.02
CA ARG A 711 -52.42 2.11 -64.64
C ARG A 711 -50.99 1.72 -64.31
N VAL A 712 -50.19 2.67 -63.85
CA VAL A 712 -48.88 2.44 -63.22
C VAL A 712 -49.01 2.70 -61.73
N ALA A 713 -48.69 1.71 -60.91
CA ALA A 713 -48.82 1.75 -59.45
C ALA A 713 -47.49 1.41 -58.77
N ALA A 714 -47.14 2.19 -57.75
CA ALA A 714 -45.91 2.12 -56.97
C ALA A 714 -46.27 2.46 -55.51
N ALA A 715 -46.17 1.47 -54.62
CA ALA A 715 -46.62 1.63 -53.24
C ALA A 715 -45.73 2.63 -52.49
N GLY A 716 -46.34 3.56 -51.75
CA GLY A 716 -45.61 4.57 -50.98
C GLY A 716 -44.99 5.71 -51.79
N ALA A 717 -45.10 5.68 -53.13
CA ALA A 717 -44.66 6.77 -53.98
C ALA A 717 -45.74 7.86 -54.12
N ALA A 718 -45.34 9.12 -53.99
CA ALA A 718 -46.22 10.23 -54.31
C ALA A 718 -46.56 10.21 -55.82
N GLY A 719 -47.80 10.55 -56.17
CA GLY A 719 -48.28 10.49 -57.56
C GLY A 719 -48.74 9.11 -58.02
N SER A 720 -48.76 8.11 -57.14
CA SER A 720 -49.23 6.76 -57.44
C SER A 720 -50.66 6.49 -56.92
N PRO A 721 -51.51 5.75 -57.66
CA PRO A 721 -51.30 5.29 -59.03
C PRO A 721 -51.43 6.43 -60.06
N LYS A 722 -50.67 6.33 -61.16
CA LYS A 722 -50.78 7.21 -62.33
C LYS A 722 -51.48 6.46 -63.47
N TYR A 723 -52.43 7.11 -64.12
CA TYR A 723 -53.12 6.59 -65.30
C TYR A 723 -52.66 7.34 -66.55
N VAL A 724 -52.37 6.60 -67.62
CA VAL A 724 -51.99 7.12 -68.94
C VAL A 724 -52.84 6.46 -70.02
N THR A 725 -53.02 7.13 -71.16
CA THR A 725 -53.94 6.69 -72.21
C THR A 725 -53.24 6.38 -73.54
N VAL A 726 -53.72 5.37 -74.25
CA VAL A 726 -53.38 5.14 -75.66
C VAL A 726 -54.63 5.38 -76.48
N THR A 727 -54.60 6.36 -77.38
CA THR A 727 -55.71 6.71 -78.25
C THR A 727 -55.36 6.26 -79.67
N GLN A 728 -56.07 5.26 -80.17
CA GLN A 728 -55.86 4.71 -81.50
C GLN A 728 -56.86 5.29 -82.49
N ALA A 729 -56.37 5.77 -83.63
CA ALA A 729 -57.19 6.35 -84.70
C ALA A 729 -58.25 5.36 -85.23
N SER A 730 -59.37 5.90 -85.73
CA SER A 730 -60.39 5.14 -86.47
C SER A 730 -59.85 4.65 -87.81
N GLY A 731 -60.26 3.47 -88.24
CA GLY A 731 -60.12 3.07 -89.64
C GLY A 731 -61.09 3.83 -90.54
N SER A 732 -60.87 3.76 -91.85
CA SER A 732 -61.80 4.24 -92.87
C SER A 732 -61.89 3.26 -94.04
N VAL A 733 -63.08 3.20 -94.66
CA VAL A 733 -63.29 2.55 -95.96
C VAL A 733 -63.56 3.64 -96.99
N SER A 734 -62.79 3.66 -98.07
CA SER A 734 -63.03 4.55 -99.21
C SER A 734 -63.72 3.77 -100.34
N LEU A 735 -64.81 4.34 -100.87
CA LEU A 735 -65.56 3.73 -101.97
C LEU A 735 -65.51 4.64 -103.19
N GLY A 736 -65.05 4.10 -104.32
CA GLY A 736 -65.17 4.73 -105.63
C GLY A 736 -66.34 4.12 -106.39
N LEU A 737 -67.22 4.94 -106.94
CA LEU A 737 -68.35 4.48 -107.75
C LEU A 737 -68.26 5.04 -109.17
N SER A 738 -68.37 4.16 -110.15
CA SER A 738 -68.51 4.49 -111.57
C SER A 738 -69.63 3.66 -112.18
N GLY A 739 -70.22 4.12 -113.28
CA GLY A 739 -71.32 3.40 -113.88
C GLY A 739 -71.63 3.88 -115.28
N GLN A 740 -72.31 3.02 -116.03
CA GLN A 740 -72.73 3.28 -117.39
C GLN A 740 -74.08 2.65 -117.66
N ARG A 741 -74.91 3.34 -118.45
CA ARG A 741 -76.15 2.80 -118.99
C ARG A 741 -75.82 1.97 -120.23
N LEU A 742 -76.21 0.70 -120.20
CA LEU A 742 -75.98 -0.26 -121.27
C LEU A 742 -77.31 -0.82 -121.75
N VAL A 743 -77.29 -1.43 -122.93
CA VAL A 743 -78.48 -2.01 -123.56
C VAL A 743 -78.26 -3.51 -123.74
N GLU A 744 -79.19 -4.32 -123.26
CA GLU A 744 -79.27 -5.75 -123.56
C GLU A 744 -80.34 -6.00 -124.63
N LYS A 745 -80.02 -6.81 -125.63
CA LYS A 745 -80.94 -7.18 -126.73
C LYS A 745 -81.12 -8.68 -126.77
N ALA A 746 -82.35 -9.15 -126.61
CA ALA A 746 -82.73 -10.54 -126.82
C ALA A 746 -83.98 -10.61 -127.70
N TRP A 747 -83.81 -11.08 -128.94
CA TRP A 747 -84.86 -11.25 -129.96
C TRP A 747 -85.71 -9.99 -130.22
N LEU A 748 -86.84 -9.84 -129.53
CA LEU A 748 -87.80 -8.73 -129.69
C LEU A 748 -87.82 -7.78 -128.48
N ILE A 749 -86.97 -8.00 -127.47
CA ILE A 749 -86.90 -7.21 -126.24
C ILE A 749 -85.56 -6.44 -126.21
N GLN A 750 -85.65 -5.12 -126.07
CA GLN A 750 -84.53 -4.22 -125.75
C GLN A 750 -84.75 -3.67 -124.34
N ARG A 751 -83.76 -3.80 -123.46
CA ARG A 751 -83.81 -3.27 -122.08
C ARG A 751 -82.54 -2.52 -121.77
N ASP A 752 -82.70 -1.34 -121.18
CA ASP A 752 -81.59 -0.58 -120.64
C ASP A 752 -81.32 -1.03 -119.20
N TYR A 753 -80.05 -1.25 -118.87
CA TYR A 753 -79.61 -1.59 -117.53
C TYR A 753 -78.41 -0.74 -117.12
N GLY A 754 -78.29 -0.47 -115.82
CA GLY A 754 -77.16 0.26 -115.26
C GLY A 754 -76.08 -0.69 -114.80
N LYS A 755 -74.89 -0.67 -115.41
CA LYS A 755 -73.73 -1.41 -114.90
C LYS A 755 -72.93 -0.50 -113.98
N LEU A 756 -73.04 -0.72 -112.67
CA LEU A 756 -72.26 -0.05 -111.65
C LEU A 756 -70.96 -0.82 -111.41
N THR A 757 -69.84 -0.11 -111.26
CA THR A 757 -68.55 -0.65 -110.86
C THR A 757 -68.06 0.10 -109.64
N VAL A 758 -67.78 -0.65 -108.58
CA VAL A 758 -67.42 -0.13 -107.26
C VAL A 758 -65.99 -0.55 -106.97
N THR A 759 -65.14 0.40 -106.65
CA THR A 759 -63.79 0.17 -106.15
C THR A 759 -63.80 0.36 -104.63
N VAL A 760 -63.24 -0.59 -103.89
CA VAL A 760 -63.17 -0.57 -102.42
C VAL A 760 -61.71 -0.49 -102.01
N ASP A 761 -61.35 0.56 -101.28
CA ASP A 761 -60.09 0.66 -100.56
C ASP A 761 -60.35 0.61 -99.05
N ASN A 762 -59.91 -0.47 -98.41
CA ASN A 762 -60.13 -0.75 -97.00
C ASN A 762 -58.80 -1.13 -96.33
N PRO A 763 -57.87 -0.18 -96.19
CA PRO A 763 -56.53 -0.46 -95.67
C PRO A 763 -56.56 -0.88 -94.19
N ALA A 764 -57.60 -0.46 -93.45
CA ALA A 764 -57.83 -0.84 -92.07
C ALA A 764 -58.44 -2.25 -91.90
N SER A 765 -58.82 -2.91 -93.01
CA SER A 765 -59.55 -4.18 -92.99
C SER A 765 -60.78 -4.14 -92.09
N ILE A 766 -61.52 -3.02 -92.10
CA ILE A 766 -62.79 -2.88 -91.39
C ILE A 766 -63.74 -3.97 -91.88
N VAL A 767 -64.39 -4.67 -90.95
CA VAL A 767 -65.42 -5.65 -91.30
C VAL A 767 -66.65 -4.90 -91.79
N VAL A 768 -66.88 -4.93 -93.10
CA VAL A 768 -68.11 -4.43 -93.71
C VAL A 768 -69.15 -5.53 -93.66
N ASP A 769 -70.28 -5.28 -93.00
CA ASP A 769 -71.38 -6.24 -92.86
C ASP A 769 -72.29 -6.21 -94.08
N VAL A 770 -72.59 -5.00 -94.59
CA VAL A 770 -73.42 -4.83 -95.77
C VAL A 770 -73.00 -3.61 -96.58
N TYR A 771 -72.97 -3.76 -97.91
CA TYR A 771 -72.96 -2.64 -98.85
C TYR A 771 -74.39 -2.34 -99.27
N VAL A 772 -74.85 -1.11 -99.04
CA VAL A 772 -76.18 -0.65 -99.42
C VAL A 772 -76.07 0.21 -100.67
N ILE A 773 -76.65 -0.27 -101.76
CA ILE A 773 -76.74 0.47 -103.02
C ILE A 773 -78.03 1.29 -102.99
N TYR A 774 -77.90 2.60 -103.06
CA TYR A 774 -79.02 3.52 -103.15
C TYR A 774 -79.21 3.99 -104.60
N ARG A 775 -80.47 4.18 -105.00
CA ARG A 775 -80.86 4.71 -106.31
C ARG A 775 -81.96 5.75 -106.15
N LYS A 776 -81.90 6.83 -106.94
CA LYS A 776 -83.02 7.76 -107.16
C LYS A 776 -83.22 8.00 -108.66
N ALA A 777 -84.47 8.21 -109.07
CA ALA A 777 -84.83 8.59 -110.44
C ALA A 777 -85.07 10.10 -110.50
N GLY A 778 -84.28 10.85 -111.28
CA GLY A 778 -84.38 12.30 -111.35
C GLY A 778 -84.32 12.98 -109.97
N GLY A 779 -85.26 13.88 -109.67
CA GLY A 779 -85.34 14.63 -108.41
C GLY A 779 -85.99 13.89 -107.23
N GLN A 780 -86.24 12.58 -107.33
CA GLN A 780 -86.86 11.80 -106.26
C GLN A 780 -85.88 11.55 -105.08
N ALA A 781 -86.41 11.08 -103.94
CA ALA A 781 -85.60 10.64 -102.81
C ALA A 781 -84.87 9.31 -103.11
N TYR A 782 -83.73 9.09 -102.45
CA TYR A 782 -83.01 7.82 -102.53
C TYR A 782 -83.83 6.68 -101.93
N GLN A 783 -83.85 5.55 -102.63
CA GLN A 783 -84.39 4.28 -102.16
C GLN A 783 -83.26 3.24 -102.17
N ILE A 784 -83.36 2.24 -101.28
CA ILE A 784 -82.44 1.10 -101.29
C ILE A 784 -82.77 0.26 -102.53
N LEU A 785 -81.81 0.17 -103.44
CA LEU A 785 -81.90 -0.66 -104.62
C LEU A 785 -81.55 -2.11 -104.30
N GLN A 786 -80.45 -2.30 -103.56
CA GLN A 786 -79.94 -3.61 -103.19
C GLN A 786 -79.09 -3.51 -101.92
N GLN A 787 -79.10 -4.57 -101.13
CA GLN A 787 -78.14 -4.81 -100.06
C GLN A 787 -77.31 -6.04 -100.42
N LEU A 788 -76.00 -5.92 -100.30
CA LEU A 788 -75.06 -7.01 -100.54
C LEU A 788 -74.34 -7.30 -99.22
N GLU A 789 -74.42 -8.53 -98.73
CA GLU A 789 -73.62 -8.95 -97.57
C GLU A 789 -72.14 -8.70 -97.89
N GLY A 790 -71.40 -8.05 -96.99
CA GLY A 790 -70.01 -7.68 -97.23
C GLY A 790 -69.12 -8.90 -97.47
N SER A 791 -69.47 -10.05 -96.91
CA SER A 791 -68.85 -11.36 -97.16
C SER A 791 -69.06 -11.89 -98.59
N SER A 792 -70.15 -11.49 -99.25
CA SER A 792 -70.49 -11.92 -100.62
C SER A 792 -69.73 -11.15 -101.70
N VAL A 793 -69.01 -10.09 -101.30
CA VAL A 793 -68.29 -9.19 -102.18
C VAL A 793 -66.78 -9.37 -101.94
N SER A 794 -66.08 -9.95 -102.92
CA SER A 794 -64.63 -10.21 -102.81
C SER A 794 -63.82 -9.38 -103.81
N GLY A 795 -62.74 -8.75 -103.32
CA GLY A 795 -61.77 -8.03 -104.14
C GLY A 795 -61.92 -6.50 -104.09
N ALA A 796 -60.87 -5.79 -104.51
CA ALA A 796 -60.83 -4.32 -104.51
C ALA A 796 -61.82 -3.68 -105.51
N GLN A 797 -62.50 -4.48 -106.34
CA GLN A 797 -63.49 -3.98 -107.29
C GLN A 797 -64.58 -5.03 -107.59
N TRP A 798 -65.84 -4.60 -107.68
CA TRP A 798 -66.98 -5.44 -108.04
C TRP A 798 -68.00 -4.67 -108.89
N SER A 799 -68.91 -5.39 -109.57
CA SER A 799 -69.95 -4.77 -110.39
C SER A 799 -71.35 -5.22 -110.00
N TYR A 800 -72.32 -4.33 -110.13
CA TYR A 800 -73.74 -4.61 -109.94
C TYR A 800 -74.55 -4.12 -111.15
N ASN A 801 -75.44 -4.95 -111.66
CA ASN A 801 -76.31 -4.60 -112.79
C ASN A 801 -77.72 -4.27 -112.28
N ASP A 802 -78.15 -3.02 -112.44
CA ASP A 802 -79.54 -2.61 -112.26
C ASP A 802 -80.33 -2.90 -113.54
N ALA A 803 -81.03 -4.04 -113.58
CA ALA A 803 -81.58 -4.66 -114.78
C ALA A 803 -82.72 -3.90 -115.49
N PHE A 804 -83.27 -2.85 -114.88
CA PHE A 804 -84.46 -2.17 -115.41
C PHE A 804 -84.38 -0.64 -115.28
N LEU A 805 -83.81 0.02 -116.29
CA LEU A 805 -83.82 1.48 -116.41
C LEU A 805 -84.87 1.94 -117.43
N GLU A 806 -85.74 2.84 -117.01
CA GLU A 806 -86.74 3.45 -117.91
C GLU A 806 -86.07 4.32 -118.99
N PRO A 807 -86.45 4.19 -120.27
CA PRO A 807 -85.96 5.05 -121.35
C PRO A 807 -86.13 6.54 -121.04
N GLY A 808 -85.06 7.32 -121.15
CA GLY A 808 -85.10 8.78 -120.95
C GLY A 808 -85.05 9.27 -119.49
N THR A 809 -85.10 8.37 -118.51
CA THR A 809 -84.94 8.72 -117.08
C THR A 809 -83.48 8.61 -116.67
N SER A 810 -82.95 9.64 -115.99
CA SER A 810 -81.61 9.58 -115.37
C SER A 810 -81.69 9.04 -113.95
N TYR A 811 -80.81 8.10 -113.63
CA TYR A 811 -80.75 7.47 -112.32
C TYR A 811 -79.44 7.82 -111.62
N THR A 812 -79.53 8.38 -110.40
CA THR A 812 -78.35 8.66 -109.57
C THR A 812 -78.16 7.55 -108.53
N TYR A 813 -76.92 7.11 -108.35
CA TYR A 813 -76.53 6.04 -107.45
C TYR A 813 -75.49 6.52 -106.43
N LYS A 814 -75.54 5.94 -105.24
CA LYS A 814 -74.47 5.98 -104.26
C LYS A 814 -74.44 4.68 -103.46
N ILE A 815 -73.28 4.36 -102.89
CA ILE A 815 -73.09 3.14 -102.12
C ILE A 815 -72.53 3.50 -100.76
N VAL A 816 -73.08 2.89 -99.72
CA VAL A 816 -72.61 3.03 -98.35
C VAL A 816 -72.19 1.67 -97.82
N ALA A 817 -70.98 1.57 -97.30
CA ALA A 817 -70.52 0.43 -96.52
C ALA A 817 -70.96 0.62 -95.07
N LEU A 818 -71.71 -0.35 -94.54
CA LEU A 818 -72.14 -0.36 -93.14
C LEU A 818 -71.38 -1.45 -92.37
N ASP A 819 -70.99 -1.14 -91.14
CA ASP A 819 -70.48 -2.13 -90.18
C ASP A 819 -71.63 -2.99 -89.60
N ALA A 820 -71.27 -4.01 -88.80
CA ALA A 820 -72.25 -4.93 -88.19
C ALA A 820 -73.21 -4.27 -87.17
N LEU A 821 -72.97 -3.00 -86.81
CA LEU A 821 -73.86 -2.20 -85.96
C LEU A 821 -74.72 -1.23 -86.78
N GLY A 822 -74.60 -1.25 -88.12
CA GLY A 822 -75.32 -0.39 -89.04
C GLY A 822 -74.73 1.02 -89.20
N ASN A 823 -73.53 1.29 -88.67
CA ASN A 823 -72.87 2.59 -88.84
C ASN A 823 -72.17 2.67 -90.18
N SER A 824 -72.10 3.86 -90.76
CA SER A 824 -71.35 4.08 -92.00
C SER A 824 -69.85 3.97 -91.76
N ALA A 825 -69.22 3.00 -92.42
CA ALA A 825 -67.76 2.81 -92.48
C ALA A 825 -67.13 3.54 -93.69
N GLY A 826 -67.95 3.90 -94.68
CA GLY A 826 -67.55 4.62 -95.89
C GLY A 826 -68.74 4.87 -96.82
N GLU A 827 -68.70 5.97 -97.57
CA GLU A 827 -69.69 6.33 -98.58
C GLU A 827 -68.98 6.66 -99.90
N SER A 828 -69.56 6.23 -101.02
CA SER A 828 -69.01 6.52 -102.35
C SER A 828 -69.35 7.92 -102.82
N ASN A 829 -68.66 8.38 -103.87
CA ASN A 829 -69.19 9.47 -104.69
C ASN A 829 -70.56 9.10 -105.31
N GLU A 830 -71.37 10.11 -105.62
CA GLU A 830 -72.59 9.93 -106.42
C GLU A 830 -72.26 9.88 -107.92
N ILE A 831 -72.99 9.08 -108.68
CA ILE A 831 -72.94 9.07 -110.15
C ILE A 831 -74.34 9.08 -110.74
N SER A 832 -74.51 9.63 -111.93
CA SER A 832 -75.78 9.55 -112.69
C SER A 832 -75.54 8.98 -114.07
N ILE A 833 -76.42 8.07 -114.51
CA ILE A 833 -76.38 7.41 -115.83
C ILE A 833 -77.72 7.46 -116.55
#